data_AF-A0A7Y1F6D4-F1
#
_entry.id   AF-A0A7Y1F6D4-F1
#
_cell.length_a   1.000
_cell.length_b   1.000
_cell.length_c   1.000
_cell.angle_alpha   90.00
_cell.angle_beta   90.00
_cell.angle_gamma   90.00
#
_symmetry.space_group_name_H-M   'P 1'
#
loop_
_entity.id
_entity.type
_entity.pdbx_description
1 polymer ?
#
loop_
_entity_poly.entity_id
_entity_poly.type
_entity_poly.pdbx_seq_one_letter_code
_entity_poly.pdbx_strand_id
1 'polypeptide(L)'
;IAHALHDSQHVDHVTLRNYKRNVLRTPANNKLRMDDTRGREHIKVSTEYGGKSQLNLGHLVDAAKQKRGEGFELRTDSWGAIRGGKGLFISADDQGQARGEQLDMVAAIEQLKSALSLARSLAQAARSAGVQPSDIESQLDLVQSLIGLAQSGLLLHAPAGIGVMSPKAVCLSSGGESVGIIAAHNADISAGHDITAAAEGGVSVLAQSADLQFKAAQGKVELHAQGSYLHALAKTDVKIESLEGRIEINAPQELVLNCGGAYIRLKGGDIELGAPGNIYLKANHVQKFGSASLNTPASLLPAGYSGGYTLKDDTETPLPFSRYRITTQQGEVFNGVTDKHGQTMSVHTLLPGDLKIELPESVTRYDEQLRLIGPDGELVSNFKYSVTLADGHVFEGVTGAQGFTQRFETQEPTRITQIELFLTEDFGAFCCAAESIKTPMVIDLTSSDVSTNEVAIGSSIKEVSLPRGKKRSLTLGEIAMAGTIFKDAIDYTKVEVHHAGWWGFLGRQNTAATPNGNMYYPSSTGYYRNDFSATDDDRDKALFIHEMTHVWQYQLGYPVKRMGLVVTSRGAPAYRYALTEQSVLSDYNMEQQGEIISDYYLICVVGNPHGVWNERNFTKSPALLASTLESFLKKPADKKHLPS
;
A
#
# COMPACT_ATOMS: atom_id res chain seq x y z
N ILE A 1 -0.33 -44.91 4.61
CA ILE A 1 -0.13 -43.62 3.92
C ILE A 1 0.67 -42.75 4.89
N ALA A 2 1.92 -42.41 4.56
CA ALA A 2 2.89 -41.88 5.53
C ALA A 2 2.40 -40.59 6.20
N HIS A 3 2.47 -40.60 7.53
CA HIS A 3 2.18 -39.50 8.44
C HIS A 3 3.42 -38.62 8.49
N ALA A 4 3.33 -37.37 8.05
CA ALA A 4 4.40 -36.40 8.26
C ALA A 4 4.06 -35.61 9.53
N LEU A 5 4.65 -36.03 10.65
CA LEU A 5 4.82 -35.21 11.85
C LEU A 5 6.19 -34.53 11.69
N HIS A 6 6.22 -33.20 11.58
CA HIS A 6 7.46 -32.43 11.59
C HIS A 6 7.56 -31.77 12.98
N ASP A 7 8.44 -32.28 13.82
CA ASP A 7 8.88 -31.63 15.06
C ASP A 7 10.36 -31.91 15.31
N SER A 8 10.96 -31.22 16.30
CA SER A 8 12.40 -31.31 16.60
C SER A 8 12.87 -32.68 17.06
N GLN A 9 11.96 -33.64 17.29
CA GLN A 9 12.26 -35.00 17.72
C GLN A 9 12.10 -36.04 16.59
N HIS A 10 11.55 -35.65 15.42
CA HIS A 10 11.31 -36.54 14.28
C HIS A 10 11.79 -35.92 12.97
N VAL A 11 13.09 -36.08 12.67
CA VAL A 11 13.68 -35.72 11.36
C VAL A 11 13.39 -36.83 10.36
N ASP A 12 12.61 -36.57 9.30
CA ASP A 12 12.33 -37.61 8.30
C ASP A 12 13.51 -37.77 7.34
N HIS A 13 14.01 -39.01 7.26
CA HIS A 13 14.91 -39.45 6.20
C HIS A 13 14.07 -39.79 4.97
N VAL A 14 14.36 -39.15 3.84
CA VAL A 14 13.83 -39.47 2.49
C VAL A 14 13.48 -40.97 2.39
N THR A 15 12.18 -41.30 2.46
CA THR A 15 11.77 -42.69 2.36
C THR A 15 12.03 -43.19 0.94
N LEU A 16 12.79 -44.29 0.80
CA LEU A 16 13.26 -44.87 -0.47
C LEU A 16 12.16 -45.09 -1.53
N ARG A 17 10.89 -45.21 -1.11
CA ARG A 17 9.71 -45.38 -1.99
C ARG A 17 9.24 -44.11 -2.69
N ASN A 18 9.65 -42.92 -2.25
CA ASN A 18 9.25 -41.65 -2.85
C ASN A 18 10.43 -40.65 -2.88
N TYR A 19 11.61 -41.14 -3.26
CA TYR A 19 12.89 -40.42 -3.15
C TYR A 19 13.01 -39.11 -3.95
N LYS A 20 12.04 -38.82 -4.82
CA LYS A 20 12.01 -37.61 -5.66
C LYS A 20 10.94 -36.61 -5.24
N ARG A 21 10.07 -36.89 -4.27
CA ARG A 21 8.96 -35.98 -3.94
C ARG A 21 8.91 -35.69 -2.45
N ASN A 22 9.37 -34.50 -2.11
CA ASN A 22 9.38 -33.92 -0.77
C ASN A 22 8.07 -33.19 -0.51
N VAL A 23 7.42 -33.46 0.63
CA VAL A 23 6.10 -32.89 0.96
C VAL A 23 6.03 -32.49 2.43
N LEU A 24 5.85 -31.20 2.69
CA LEU A 24 5.36 -30.70 3.97
C LEU A 24 3.84 -30.60 3.86
N ARG A 25 3.11 -31.40 4.64
CA ARG A 25 1.64 -31.47 4.60
C ARG A 25 1.04 -31.42 5.99
N THR A 26 0.09 -30.51 6.21
CA THR A 26 -0.70 -30.43 7.45
C THR A 26 -1.95 -31.33 7.40
N PRO A 27 -2.60 -31.63 8.55
CA PRO A 27 -3.86 -32.37 8.58
C PRO A 27 -4.99 -31.76 7.73
N ALA A 28 -5.04 -30.42 7.64
CA ALA A 28 -5.98 -29.69 6.78
C ALA A 28 -5.60 -29.74 5.29
N ASN A 29 -4.61 -30.54 4.92
CA ASN A 29 -4.07 -30.70 3.57
C ASN A 29 -3.46 -29.42 2.95
N ASN A 30 -3.06 -28.46 3.81
CA ASN A 30 -2.13 -27.41 3.38
C ASN A 30 -0.81 -28.10 3.03
N LYS A 31 -0.24 -27.78 1.87
CA LYS A 31 0.94 -28.46 1.32
C LYS A 31 1.93 -27.49 0.75
N LEU A 32 3.20 -27.73 1.08
CA LEU A 32 4.35 -27.36 0.26
C LEU A 32 4.95 -28.66 -0.28
N ARG A 33 4.95 -28.84 -1.61
CA ARG A 33 5.46 -30.04 -2.28
C ARG A 33 6.53 -29.64 -3.28
N MET A 34 7.68 -30.31 -3.24
CA MET A 34 8.75 -30.22 -4.22
C MET A 34 8.96 -31.58 -4.87
N ASP A 35 9.03 -31.64 -6.20
CA ASP A 35 9.33 -32.85 -6.96
C ASP A 35 10.65 -32.64 -7.71
N ASP A 36 11.61 -33.51 -7.45
CA ASP A 36 12.98 -33.50 -7.94
C ASP A 36 13.19 -34.48 -9.10
N THR A 37 12.12 -34.93 -9.75
CA THR A 37 12.22 -35.71 -10.98
C THR A 37 12.90 -34.86 -12.05
N ARG A 38 14.14 -35.20 -12.41
CA ARG A 38 14.96 -34.42 -13.36
C ARG A 38 14.26 -34.17 -14.69
N GLY A 39 14.23 -32.91 -15.11
CA GLY A 39 13.52 -32.44 -16.32
C GLY A 39 11.99 -32.37 -16.16
N ARG A 40 11.47 -32.59 -14.94
CA ARG A 40 10.05 -32.54 -14.57
C ARG A 40 9.89 -31.98 -13.16
N GLU A 41 10.79 -31.10 -12.77
CA GLU A 41 10.81 -30.51 -11.44
C GLU A 41 9.59 -29.60 -11.25
N HIS A 42 8.99 -29.62 -10.07
CA HIS A 42 7.93 -28.67 -9.74
C HIS A 42 7.85 -28.35 -8.25
N ILE A 43 7.36 -27.14 -7.96
CA ILE A 43 6.97 -26.71 -6.62
C ILE A 43 5.47 -26.48 -6.61
N LYS A 44 4.79 -26.92 -5.55
CA LYS A 44 3.37 -26.68 -5.31
C LYS A 44 3.15 -26.18 -3.90
N VAL A 45 2.60 -24.97 -3.78
CA VAL A 45 2.04 -24.42 -2.55
C VAL A 45 0.52 -24.49 -2.69
N SER A 46 -0.16 -25.10 -1.72
CA SER A 46 -1.60 -25.36 -1.81
C SER A 46 -2.27 -25.27 -0.45
N THR A 47 -3.45 -24.64 -0.43
CA THR A 47 -4.48 -24.89 0.59
C THR A 47 -5.70 -25.53 -0.07
N GLU A 48 -6.63 -26.10 0.70
CA GLU A 48 -7.92 -26.57 0.16
C GLU A 48 -8.97 -25.45 0.11
N TYR A 49 -8.80 -24.39 0.91
CA TYR A 49 -9.73 -23.25 0.94
C TYR A 49 -9.81 -22.54 -0.42
N GLY A 50 -11.02 -22.12 -0.78
CA GLY A 50 -11.30 -21.46 -2.07
C GLY A 50 -11.08 -22.37 -3.28
N GLY A 51 -11.53 -23.63 -3.20
CA GLY A 51 -11.47 -24.55 -4.35
C GLY A 51 -10.06 -24.98 -4.74
N LYS A 52 -9.22 -25.17 -3.72
CA LYS A 52 -7.78 -25.42 -3.80
C LYS A 52 -6.96 -24.25 -4.37
N SER A 53 -6.87 -23.19 -3.59
CA SER A 53 -6.00 -22.04 -3.89
C SER A 53 -4.52 -22.45 -3.88
N GLN A 54 -3.83 -22.21 -5.01
CA GLN A 54 -2.54 -22.82 -5.32
C GLN A 54 -1.61 -21.90 -6.11
N LEU A 55 -0.31 -21.98 -5.77
CA LEU A 55 0.80 -21.58 -6.63
C LEU A 55 1.55 -22.84 -7.07
N ASN A 56 1.60 -23.10 -8.38
CA ASN A 56 2.36 -24.21 -8.95
C ASN A 56 3.46 -23.65 -9.87
N LEU A 57 4.69 -24.14 -9.76
CA LEU A 57 5.87 -23.71 -10.53
C LEU A 57 6.55 -24.93 -11.18
N GLY A 58 7.00 -24.83 -12.43
CA GLY A 58 7.75 -25.87 -13.14
C GLY A 58 6.88 -26.79 -14.01
N HIS A 59 6.99 -28.11 -13.81
CA HIS A 59 6.23 -29.15 -14.51
C HIS A 59 4.92 -29.48 -13.76
N LEU A 60 3.83 -28.79 -14.07
CA LEU A 60 2.58 -28.91 -13.32
C LEU A 60 1.91 -30.25 -13.60
N VAL A 61 1.62 -31.01 -12.54
CA VAL A 61 0.92 -32.29 -12.63
C VAL A 61 -0.41 -32.32 -11.89
N ASP A 62 -1.35 -33.10 -12.41
CA ASP A 62 -2.63 -33.41 -11.78
C ASP A 62 -2.49 -34.41 -10.62
N ALA A 63 -3.63 -34.92 -10.11
CA ALA A 63 -3.65 -35.91 -9.03
C ALA A 63 -3.10 -37.29 -9.48
N ALA A 64 -3.25 -37.64 -10.76
CA ALA A 64 -2.72 -38.86 -11.38
C ALA A 64 -1.24 -38.73 -11.79
N LYS A 65 -0.60 -37.59 -11.46
CA LYS A 65 0.77 -37.23 -11.85
C LYS A 65 0.94 -37.05 -13.37
N GLN A 66 -0.14 -36.85 -14.11
CA GLN A 66 -0.08 -36.50 -15.52
C GLN A 66 0.17 -35.00 -15.67
N LYS A 67 0.98 -34.64 -16.68
CA LYS A 67 1.29 -33.25 -16.99
C LYS A 67 -0.01 -32.53 -17.38
N ARG A 68 -0.25 -31.39 -16.72
CA ARG A 68 -1.38 -30.49 -17.02
C ARG A 68 -0.96 -29.09 -17.43
N GLY A 69 0.32 -28.75 -17.31
CA GLY A 69 0.87 -27.44 -17.69
C GLY A 69 2.37 -27.32 -17.42
N GLU A 70 2.95 -26.21 -17.88
CA GLU A 70 4.35 -25.81 -17.66
C GLU A 70 4.42 -24.32 -17.33
N GLY A 71 5.46 -23.92 -16.59
CA GLY A 71 5.67 -22.54 -16.19
C GLY A 71 5.15 -22.28 -14.79
N PHE A 72 4.32 -21.24 -14.60
CA PHE A 72 3.68 -20.97 -13.33
C PHE A 72 2.15 -20.92 -13.48
N GLU A 73 1.45 -21.30 -12.42
CA GLU A 73 0.01 -21.13 -12.31
C GLU A 73 -0.31 -20.63 -10.90
N LEU A 74 -0.93 -19.45 -10.84
CA LEU A 74 -1.63 -18.96 -9.65
C LEU A 74 -3.14 -19.18 -9.88
N ARG A 75 -3.77 -20.04 -9.09
CA ARG A 75 -5.20 -20.36 -9.25
C ARG A 75 -5.96 -20.39 -7.93
N THR A 76 -7.25 -20.09 -8.01
CA THR A 76 -8.24 -20.20 -6.93
C THR A 76 -9.65 -20.23 -7.53
N ASP A 77 -10.62 -20.83 -6.85
CA ASP A 77 -12.05 -20.71 -7.20
C ASP A 77 -12.68 -19.46 -6.54
N SER A 78 -11.91 -18.75 -5.71
CA SER A 78 -12.28 -17.47 -5.10
C SER A 78 -11.69 -16.29 -5.90
N TRP A 79 -11.62 -15.11 -5.30
CA TRP A 79 -11.03 -13.94 -5.94
C TRP A 79 -9.49 -14.01 -5.98
N GLY A 80 -8.92 -13.55 -7.09
CA GLY A 80 -7.49 -13.27 -7.20
C GLY A 80 -7.23 -11.77 -7.11
N ALA A 81 -6.20 -11.36 -6.38
CA ALA A 81 -5.74 -9.98 -6.35
C ALA A 81 -4.22 -9.94 -6.54
N ILE A 82 -3.76 -9.19 -7.54
CA ILE A 82 -2.34 -8.86 -7.76
C ILE A 82 -2.23 -7.34 -7.56
N ARG A 83 -1.44 -6.91 -6.58
CA ARG A 83 -1.27 -5.49 -6.25
C ARG A 83 0.21 -5.16 -6.11
N GLY A 84 0.69 -4.24 -6.93
CA GLY A 84 2.01 -3.64 -6.83
C GLY A 84 1.86 -2.16 -6.54
N GLY A 85 2.18 -1.71 -5.32
CA GLY A 85 2.02 -0.30 -4.93
C GLY A 85 2.89 0.66 -5.74
N LYS A 86 3.96 0.16 -6.37
CA LYS A 86 4.84 0.89 -7.29
C LYS A 86 4.52 0.63 -8.78
N GLY A 87 3.44 -0.08 -9.07
CA GLY A 87 3.05 -0.47 -10.43
C GLY A 87 3.15 -1.97 -10.69
N LEU A 88 2.66 -2.38 -11.87
CA LEU A 88 2.64 -3.76 -12.34
C LEU A 88 3.17 -3.82 -13.78
N PHE A 89 4.12 -4.72 -14.01
CA PHE A 89 4.58 -5.08 -15.36
C PHE A 89 4.20 -6.55 -15.61
N ILE A 90 3.35 -6.77 -16.62
CA ILE A 90 2.94 -8.11 -17.05
C ILE A 90 3.44 -8.28 -18.48
N SER A 91 4.38 -9.20 -18.65
CA SER A 91 5.09 -9.38 -19.91
C SER A 91 5.12 -10.85 -20.36
N ALA A 92 5.05 -11.03 -21.68
CA ALA A 92 5.37 -12.28 -22.37
C ALA A 92 6.71 -12.20 -23.13
N ASP A 93 7.57 -11.24 -22.79
CA ASP A 93 8.95 -11.15 -23.26
C ASP A 93 9.80 -12.24 -22.63
N ASP A 94 10.63 -12.91 -23.43
CA ASP A 94 11.53 -13.94 -22.92
C ASP A 94 12.68 -13.31 -22.11
N GLN A 95 12.88 -13.82 -20.89
CA GLN A 95 14.02 -13.48 -20.04
C GLN A 95 14.70 -14.76 -19.56
N GLY A 96 15.53 -15.32 -20.44
CA GLY A 96 16.21 -16.59 -20.23
C GLY A 96 16.96 -16.65 -18.90
N GLN A 97 16.61 -17.65 -18.09
CA GLN A 97 17.23 -17.93 -16.78
C GLN A 97 17.16 -16.75 -15.79
N ALA A 98 16.15 -15.87 -15.92
CA ALA A 98 16.02 -14.64 -15.12
C ALA A 98 17.31 -13.79 -15.15
N ARG A 99 18.03 -13.80 -16.28
CA ARG A 99 19.22 -12.95 -16.48
C ARG A 99 18.76 -11.56 -16.89
N GLY A 100 18.89 -10.60 -15.99
CA GLY A 100 18.48 -9.21 -16.18
C GLY A 100 17.78 -8.68 -14.94
N GLU A 101 17.28 -7.46 -15.04
CA GLU A 101 16.47 -6.85 -13.99
C GLU A 101 15.04 -7.42 -14.03
N GLN A 102 14.38 -7.47 -12.87
CA GLN A 102 12.97 -7.89 -12.78
C GLN A 102 12.04 -7.05 -13.69
N LEU A 103 12.40 -5.79 -13.89
CA LEU A 103 11.67 -4.82 -14.70
C LEU A 103 12.38 -4.51 -16.03
N ASP A 104 13.13 -5.47 -16.59
CA ASP A 104 13.67 -5.34 -17.94
C ASP A 104 12.51 -5.30 -18.95
N MET A 105 12.32 -4.12 -19.56
CA MET A 105 11.16 -3.79 -20.38
C MET A 105 11.56 -3.10 -21.70
N VAL A 106 12.78 -3.37 -22.20
CA VAL A 106 13.32 -2.70 -23.39
C VAL A 106 12.36 -2.78 -24.59
N ALA A 107 11.87 -3.99 -24.92
CA ALA A 107 10.93 -4.19 -26.02
C ALA A 107 9.61 -3.43 -25.82
N ALA A 108 9.05 -3.45 -24.62
CA ALA A 108 7.82 -2.74 -24.29
C ALA A 108 7.99 -1.21 -24.40
N ILE A 109 9.13 -0.66 -23.95
CA ILE A 109 9.45 0.76 -24.07
C ILE A 109 9.61 1.18 -25.54
N GLU A 110 10.23 0.35 -26.37
CA GLU A 110 10.37 0.63 -27.81
C GLU A 110 9.01 0.69 -28.51
N GLN A 111 8.06 -0.20 -28.15
CA GLN A 111 6.69 -0.15 -28.67
C GLN A 111 5.95 1.11 -28.20
N LEU A 112 6.04 1.47 -26.92
CA LEU A 112 5.45 2.70 -26.40
C LEU A 112 5.97 3.96 -27.12
N LYS A 113 7.28 4.05 -27.32
CA LYS A 113 7.92 5.18 -28.04
C LYS A 113 7.50 5.23 -29.52
N SER A 114 7.38 4.07 -30.16
CA SER A 114 6.95 3.97 -31.56
C SER A 114 5.49 4.42 -31.72
N ALA A 115 4.59 3.95 -30.86
CA ALA A 115 3.18 4.35 -30.84
C ALA A 115 3.02 5.87 -30.61
N LEU A 116 3.75 6.43 -29.64
CA LEU A 116 3.75 7.86 -29.36
C LEU A 116 4.26 8.70 -30.55
N SER A 117 5.29 8.21 -31.24
CA SER A 117 5.83 8.89 -32.44
C SER A 117 4.81 8.92 -33.57
N LEU A 118 4.08 7.82 -33.78
CA LEU A 118 2.98 7.76 -34.75
C LEU A 118 1.85 8.73 -34.39
N ALA A 119 1.41 8.72 -33.11
CA ALA A 119 0.37 9.64 -32.64
C ALA A 119 0.75 11.11 -32.86
N ARG A 120 2.00 11.49 -32.55
CA ARG A 120 2.54 12.84 -32.82
C ARG A 120 2.50 13.22 -34.29
N SER A 121 2.91 12.30 -35.17
CA SER A 121 2.89 12.52 -36.62
C SER A 121 1.48 12.77 -37.14
N LEU A 122 0.51 11.95 -36.71
CA LEU A 122 -0.90 12.11 -37.09
C LEU A 122 -1.53 13.38 -36.49
N ALA A 123 -1.19 13.74 -35.26
CA ALA A 123 -1.63 15.02 -34.67
C ALA A 123 -1.09 16.23 -35.45
N GLN A 124 0.14 16.16 -35.98
CA GLN A 124 0.67 17.22 -36.84
C GLN A 124 -0.03 17.29 -38.20
N ALA A 125 -0.38 16.14 -38.77
CA ALA A 125 -1.18 16.07 -39.99
C ALA A 125 -2.58 16.68 -39.77
N ALA A 126 -3.24 16.36 -38.65
CA ALA A 126 -4.51 16.97 -38.25
C ALA A 126 -4.45 18.49 -38.13
N ARG A 127 -3.43 19.02 -37.43
CA ARG A 127 -3.20 20.47 -37.36
C ARG A 127 -3.05 21.11 -38.73
N SER A 128 -2.29 20.47 -39.61
CA SER A 128 -2.05 20.98 -40.98
C SER A 128 -3.32 20.96 -41.84
N ALA A 129 -4.25 20.04 -41.57
CA ALA A 129 -5.55 19.92 -42.23
C ALA A 129 -6.64 20.80 -41.57
N GLY A 130 -6.34 21.53 -40.50
CA GLY A 130 -7.35 22.30 -39.74
C GLY A 130 -8.33 21.43 -38.95
N VAL A 131 -7.95 20.17 -38.66
CA VAL A 131 -8.73 19.21 -37.86
C VAL A 131 -8.21 19.21 -36.42
N GLN A 132 -9.09 19.04 -35.43
CA GLN A 132 -8.68 18.97 -34.03
C GLN A 132 -7.71 17.79 -33.82
N PRO A 133 -6.48 18.03 -33.31
CA PRO A 133 -5.52 16.96 -33.07
C PRO A 133 -5.87 16.16 -31.82
N SER A 134 -5.38 14.91 -31.76
CA SER A 134 -5.44 14.10 -30.54
C SER A 134 -4.64 14.73 -29.39
N ASP A 135 -5.06 14.46 -28.16
CA ASP A 135 -4.34 14.86 -26.95
C ASP A 135 -3.04 14.05 -26.77
N ILE A 136 -1.93 14.66 -27.18
CA ILE A 136 -0.60 14.07 -27.11
C ILE A 136 0.02 14.27 -25.72
N GLU A 137 -0.42 15.26 -24.94
CA GLU A 137 0.18 15.56 -23.63
C GLU A 137 -0.08 14.42 -22.65
N SER A 138 -1.34 14.00 -22.49
CA SER A 138 -1.68 12.89 -21.60
C SER A 138 -0.99 11.57 -22.01
N GLN A 139 -0.79 11.35 -23.32
CA GLN A 139 -0.06 10.17 -23.81
C GLN A 139 1.44 10.23 -23.51
N LEU A 140 2.03 11.43 -23.48
CA LEU A 140 3.42 11.62 -23.08
C LEU A 140 3.62 11.33 -21.58
N ASP A 141 2.72 11.86 -20.76
CA ASP A 141 2.76 11.68 -19.30
C ASP A 141 2.58 10.21 -18.93
N LEU A 142 1.71 9.49 -19.66
CA LEU A 142 1.57 8.04 -19.53
C LEU A 142 2.87 7.31 -19.86
N VAL A 143 3.53 7.63 -20.98
CA VAL A 143 4.80 6.99 -21.36
C VAL A 143 5.88 7.24 -20.30
N GLN A 144 5.99 8.47 -19.79
CA GLN A 144 6.95 8.79 -18.74
C GLN A 144 6.68 8.01 -17.44
N SER A 145 5.42 7.87 -17.06
CA SER A 145 4.99 7.11 -15.88
C SER A 145 5.29 5.61 -16.00
N LEU A 146 5.15 5.04 -17.20
CA LEU A 146 5.33 3.59 -17.44
C LEU A 146 6.79 3.17 -17.67
N ILE A 147 7.66 4.07 -18.13
CA ILE A 147 9.10 3.78 -18.27
C ILE A 147 9.68 3.45 -16.89
N GLY A 148 10.18 2.22 -16.74
CA GLY A 148 10.70 1.73 -15.47
C GLY A 148 9.66 1.63 -14.35
N LEU A 149 8.36 1.77 -14.67
CA LEU A 149 7.28 1.99 -13.69
C LEU A 149 7.65 3.10 -12.69
N ALA A 150 8.06 4.27 -13.21
CA ALA A 150 8.40 5.44 -12.40
C ALA A 150 7.24 5.91 -11.50
N GLN A 151 6.00 5.66 -11.95
CA GLN A 151 4.79 5.81 -11.15
C GLN A 151 3.99 4.50 -11.12
N SER A 152 2.96 4.45 -10.27
CA SER A 152 2.12 3.28 -10.03
C SER A 152 1.15 2.97 -11.19
N GLY A 153 1.71 2.65 -12.36
CA GLY A 153 0.98 2.26 -13.56
C GLY A 153 0.93 0.75 -13.81
N LEU A 154 0.23 0.37 -14.87
CA LEU A 154 0.19 -1.00 -15.39
C LEU A 154 0.72 -1.00 -16.83
N LEU A 155 1.75 -1.80 -17.09
CA LEU A 155 2.25 -2.05 -18.44
C LEU A 155 2.00 -3.52 -18.81
N LEU A 156 1.21 -3.72 -19.87
CA LEU A 156 0.96 -5.03 -20.48
C LEU A 156 1.70 -5.09 -21.82
N HIS A 157 2.58 -6.06 -21.99
CA HIS A 157 3.32 -6.24 -23.24
C HIS A 157 3.43 -7.71 -23.64
N ALA A 158 3.22 -7.99 -24.93
CA ALA A 158 3.41 -9.33 -25.48
C ALA A 158 3.84 -9.23 -26.95
N PRO A 159 4.96 -9.86 -27.35
CA PRO A 159 5.49 -9.75 -28.70
C PRO A 159 4.60 -10.40 -29.78
N ALA A 160 3.73 -11.34 -29.38
CA ALA A 160 2.81 -12.04 -30.27
C ALA A 160 1.35 -11.52 -30.20
N GLY A 161 1.14 -10.36 -29.57
CA GLY A 161 -0.18 -9.72 -29.43
C GLY A 161 -0.86 -9.99 -28.09
N ILE A 162 -1.90 -9.19 -27.80
CA ILE A 162 -2.68 -9.21 -26.56
C ILE A 162 -4.15 -9.39 -26.92
N GLY A 163 -4.84 -10.35 -26.29
CA GLY A 163 -6.28 -10.55 -26.40
C GLY A 163 -7.01 -10.10 -25.14
N VAL A 164 -7.96 -9.18 -25.27
CA VAL A 164 -8.86 -8.75 -24.18
C VAL A 164 -10.28 -9.10 -24.59
N MET A 165 -10.89 -10.07 -23.91
CA MET A 165 -12.20 -10.62 -24.30
C MET A 165 -13.05 -10.95 -23.08
N SER A 166 -14.37 -10.80 -23.25
CA SER A 166 -15.38 -11.19 -22.28
C SER A 166 -16.68 -11.50 -23.03
N PRO A 167 -17.47 -12.50 -22.60
CA PRO A 167 -18.83 -12.69 -23.11
C PRO A 167 -19.80 -11.60 -22.59
N LYS A 168 -19.33 -10.75 -21.66
CA LYS A 168 -20.02 -9.56 -21.17
C LYS A 168 -19.27 -8.31 -21.64
N ALA A 169 -19.73 -7.14 -21.20
CA ALA A 169 -19.11 -5.87 -21.52
C ALA A 169 -17.60 -5.83 -21.17
N VAL A 170 -16.82 -5.19 -22.04
CA VAL A 170 -15.44 -4.75 -21.81
C VAL A 170 -15.45 -3.23 -21.81
N CYS A 171 -14.79 -2.60 -20.84
CA CYS A 171 -14.75 -1.14 -20.71
C CYS A 171 -13.29 -0.67 -20.68
N LEU A 172 -12.98 0.34 -21.49
CA LEU A 172 -11.73 1.11 -21.46
C LEU A 172 -12.12 2.55 -21.13
N SER A 173 -11.65 3.06 -20.00
CA SER A 173 -12.04 4.38 -19.50
C SER A 173 -10.87 5.04 -18.80
N SER A 174 -10.73 6.35 -18.99
CA SER A 174 -9.85 7.22 -18.22
C SER A 174 -10.71 8.35 -17.64
N GLY A 175 -10.59 8.59 -16.34
CA GLY A 175 -11.47 9.51 -15.61
C GLY A 175 -11.06 10.97 -15.65
N GLY A 176 -9.78 11.26 -15.91
CA GLY A 176 -9.24 12.62 -15.93
C GLY A 176 -8.32 12.92 -17.11
N GLU A 177 -8.14 11.95 -18.03
CA GLU A 177 -7.22 12.04 -19.17
C GLU A 177 -7.79 11.29 -20.39
N SER A 178 -7.05 11.28 -21.50
CA SER A 178 -7.48 10.67 -22.77
C SER A 178 -7.23 9.16 -22.88
N VAL A 179 -8.15 8.43 -23.52
CA VAL A 179 -7.91 7.05 -23.99
C VAL A 179 -7.30 7.08 -25.39
N GLY A 180 -6.08 6.57 -25.54
CA GLY A 180 -5.39 6.48 -26.83
C GLY A 180 -5.52 5.10 -27.47
N ILE A 181 -5.89 5.05 -28.75
CA ILE A 181 -5.84 3.84 -29.58
C ILE A 181 -4.94 4.13 -30.77
N ILE A 182 -3.78 3.46 -30.82
CA ILE A 182 -2.74 3.69 -31.83
C ILE A 182 -2.46 2.37 -32.54
N ALA A 183 -2.59 2.36 -33.87
CA ALA A 183 -2.26 1.22 -34.72
C ALA A 183 -1.35 1.68 -35.86
N ALA A 184 -0.24 0.98 -36.08
CA ALA A 184 0.66 1.25 -37.21
C ALA A 184 0.07 0.82 -38.57
N HIS A 185 -0.93 -0.06 -38.54
CA HIS A 185 -1.69 -0.49 -39.70
C HIS A 185 -3.14 0.03 -39.56
N ASN A 186 -4.12 -0.86 -39.41
CA ASN A 186 -5.52 -0.50 -39.30
C ASN A 186 -5.98 -0.48 -37.83
N ALA A 187 -6.90 0.43 -37.52
CA ALA A 187 -7.73 0.36 -36.34
C ALA A 187 -9.14 -0.08 -36.77
N ASP A 188 -9.44 -1.37 -36.65
CA ASP A 188 -10.71 -1.94 -37.10
C ASP A 188 -11.73 -1.98 -35.95
N ILE A 189 -12.89 -1.36 -36.15
CA ILE A 189 -14.01 -1.37 -35.20
C ILE A 189 -15.20 -2.08 -35.86
N SER A 190 -15.57 -3.24 -35.33
CA SER A 190 -16.69 -4.05 -35.82
C SER A 190 -17.71 -4.28 -34.71
N ALA A 191 -18.97 -3.90 -34.95
CA ALA A 191 -20.08 -4.12 -34.03
C ALA A 191 -21.14 -5.02 -34.68
N GLY A 192 -21.68 -5.99 -33.93
CA GLY A 192 -22.80 -6.82 -34.40
C GLY A 192 -24.14 -6.08 -34.45
N HIS A 193 -24.20 -4.90 -33.83
CA HIS A 193 -25.33 -3.99 -33.80
C HIS A 193 -24.84 -2.59 -34.18
N ASP A 194 -24.77 -1.67 -33.22
CA ASP A 194 -24.50 -0.26 -33.48
C ASP A 194 -23.07 0.15 -33.08
N ILE A 195 -22.52 1.12 -33.82
CA ILE A 195 -21.38 1.93 -33.38
C ILE A 195 -21.93 3.31 -33.03
N THR A 196 -21.87 3.67 -31.75
CA THR A 196 -22.29 4.99 -31.26
C THR A 196 -21.07 5.80 -30.84
N ALA A 197 -21.02 7.06 -31.29
CA ALA A 197 -19.97 8.00 -30.91
C ALA A 197 -20.63 9.31 -30.45
N ALA A 198 -20.35 9.70 -29.21
CA ALA A 198 -20.80 10.95 -28.62
C ALA A 198 -19.60 11.62 -27.95
N ALA A 199 -19.43 12.92 -28.18
CA ALA A 199 -18.35 13.71 -27.63
C ALA A 199 -18.89 15.06 -27.18
N GLU A 200 -18.45 15.52 -26.01
CA GLU A 200 -18.84 16.82 -25.45
C GLU A 200 -18.30 17.99 -26.29
N GLY A 201 -17.02 17.93 -26.68
CA GLY A 201 -16.40 18.96 -27.51
C GLY A 201 -16.74 18.82 -29.01
N GLY A 202 -16.42 17.67 -29.60
CA GLY A 202 -16.71 17.41 -31.01
C GLY A 202 -16.09 16.11 -31.52
N VAL A 203 -16.53 15.69 -32.71
CA VAL A 203 -15.98 14.51 -33.41
C VAL A 203 -15.17 14.99 -34.60
N SER A 204 -13.90 14.62 -34.64
CA SER A 204 -12.97 14.95 -35.72
C SER A 204 -12.47 13.68 -36.39
N VAL A 205 -12.61 13.60 -37.72
CA VAL A 205 -12.17 12.45 -38.53
C VAL A 205 -11.34 12.96 -39.70
N LEU A 206 -10.13 12.42 -39.84
CA LEU A 206 -9.21 12.77 -40.92
C LEU A 206 -8.70 11.51 -41.60
N ALA A 207 -8.87 11.45 -42.92
CA ALA A 207 -8.13 10.54 -43.79
C ALA A 207 -7.04 11.36 -44.51
N GLN A 208 -5.77 11.14 -44.14
CA GLN A 208 -4.66 11.99 -44.61
C GLN A 208 -4.24 11.68 -46.06
N SER A 209 -4.24 10.40 -46.43
CA SER A 209 -3.63 9.92 -47.68
C SER A 209 -4.61 9.14 -48.57
N ALA A 210 -5.84 8.93 -48.12
CA ALA A 210 -6.84 8.10 -48.78
C ALA A 210 -8.25 8.67 -48.52
N ASP A 211 -9.27 7.97 -49.03
CA ASP A 211 -10.65 8.43 -49.01
C ASP A 211 -11.29 8.33 -47.61
N LEU A 212 -12.23 9.24 -47.35
CA LEU A 212 -13.21 9.11 -46.27
C LEU A 212 -14.54 8.61 -46.85
N GLN A 213 -15.10 7.53 -46.28
CA GLN A 213 -16.33 6.91 -46.79
C GLN A 213 -17.39 6.80 -45.71
N PHE A 214 -18.59 7.32 -45.98
CA PHE A 214 -19.80 7.11 -45.17
C PHE A 214 -20.89 6.50 -46.05
N LYS A 215 -21.30 5.26 -45.75
CA LYS A 215 -22.27 4.50 -46.55
C LYS A 215 -23.24 3.77 -45.64
N ALA A 216 -24.53 3.98 -45.84
CA ALA A 216 -25.59 3.13 -45.29
C ALA A 216 -26.09 2.22 -46.41
N ALA A 217 -25.84 0.90 -46.29
CA ALA A 217 -26.31 -0.07 -47.29
C ALA A 217 -27.83 -0.20 -47.30
N GLN A 218 -28.45 0.04 -46.14
CA GLN A 218 -29.89 0.12 -45.92
C GLN A 218 -30.16 1.24 -44.92
N GLY A 219 -31.37 1.79 -44.93
CA GLY A 219 -31.75 2.89 -44.06
C GLY A 219 -31.31 4.27 -44.59
N LYS A 220 -31.40 5.28 -43.73
CA LYS A 220 -31.17 6.69 -44.06
C LYS A 220 -29.79 7.17 -43.59
N VAL A 221 -29.24 8.16 -44.29
CA VAL A 221 -28.09 8.96 -43.84
C VAL A 221 -28.60 10.35 -43.50
N GLU A 222 -28.36 10.81 -42.27
CA GLU A 222 -28.77 12.14 -41.79
C GLU A 222 -27.53 12.93 -41.37
N LEU A 223 -27.39 14.15 -41.89
CA LEU A 223 -26.28 15.07 -41.59
C LEU A 223 -26.86 16.41 -41.14
N HIS A 224 -26.86 16.66 -39.83
CA HIS A 224 -27.51 17.83 -39.24
C HIS A 224 -26.46 18.71 -38.53
N ALA A 225 -26.47 20.01 -38.80
CA ALA A 225 -25.78 21.02 -38.00
C ALA A 225 -26.85 21.81 -37.22
N GLN A 226 -27.09 21.44 -35.95
CA GLN A 226 -28.28 21.93 -35.23
C GLN A 226 -28.15 23.37 -34.72
N GLY A 227 -26.93 23.79 -34.34
CA GLY A 227 -26.65 25.14 -33.83
C GLY A 227 -25.73 25.97 -34.72
N SER A 228 -25.37 25.47 -35.91
CA SER A 228 -24.42 26.15 -36.80
C SER A 228 -24.62 25.72 -38.26
N TYR A 229 -23.72 26.12 -39.16
CA TYR A 229 -23.82 25.82 -40.59
C TYR A 229 -23.26 24.42 -40.94
N LEU A 230 -23.85 23.79 -41.95
CA LEU A 230 -23.29 22.60 -42.60
C LEU A 230 -22.40 23.06 -43.76
N HIS A 231 -21.12 22.67 -43.77
CA HIS A 231 -20.18 23.02 -44.82
C HIS A 231 -19.73 21.78 -45.59
N ALA A 232 -20.00 21.75 -46.91
CA ALA A 232 -19.48 20.75 -47.81
C ALA A 232 -18.63 21.43 -48.89
N LEU A 233 -17.33 21.10 -48.92
CA LEU A 233 -16.36 21.70 -49.83
C LEU A 233 -15.55 20.59 -50.50
N ALA A 234 -15.41 20.68 -51.83
CA ALA A 234 -14.50 19.85 -52.61
C ALA A 234 -13.59 20.76 -53.44
N LYS A 235 -12.33 20.35 -53.61
CA LYS A 235 -11.40 21.03 -54.54
C LYS A 235 -11.78 20.82 -56.00
N THR A 236 -12.38 19.67 -56.29
CA THR A 236 -12.88 19.28 -57.61
C THR A 236 -14.41 19.35 -57.58
N ASP A 237 -15.09 18.31 -58.06
CA ASP A 237 -16.53 18.33 -58.24
C ASP A 237 -17.28 17.97 -56.95
N VAL A 238 -18.42 18.62 -56.74
CA VAL A 238 -19.46 18.18 -55.79
C VAL A 238 -20.62 17.61 -56.59
N LYS A 239 -20.94 16.32 -56.38
CA LYS A 239 -22.01 15.61 -57.08
C LYS A 239 -23.14 15.26 -56.10
N ILE A 240 -24.36 15.73 -56.39
CA ILE A 240 -25.57 15.45 -55.60
C ILE A 240 -26.58 14.76 -56.52
N GLU A 241 -26.93 13.52 -56.22
CA GLU A 241 -27.78 12.69 -57.07
C GLU A 241 -28.85 11.95 -56.25
N SER A 242 -30.04 11.85 -56.84
CA SER A 242 -31.09 10.93 -56.40
C SER A 242 -31.44 10.04 -57.59
N LEU A 243 -31.21 8.73 -57.48
CA LEU A 243 -31.36 7.79 -58.60
C LEU A 243 -32.82 7.46 -58.90
N GLU A 244 -33.63 7.33 -57.86
CA GLU A 244 -35.05 6.93 -57.98
C GLU A 244 -36.00 7.95 -57.34
N GLY A 245 -35.47 8.99 -56.67
CA GLY A 245 -36.23 9.95 -55.89
C GLY A 245 -36.14 11.38 -56.42
N ARG A 246 -36.19 12.34 -55.48
CA ARG A 246 -36.07 13.78 -55.76
C ARG A 246 -34.92 14.40 -54.95
N ILE A 247 -34.38 15.50 -55.45
CA ILE A 247 -33.51 16.40 -54.68
C ILE A 247 -34.39 17.59 -54.25
N GLU A 248 -34.40 17.86 -52.95
CA GLU A 248 -35.15 18.97 -52.37
C GLU A 248 -34.19 19.89 -51.60
N ILE A 249 -34.15 21.17 -51.97
CA ILE A 249 -33.30 22.18 -51.35
C ILE A 249 -34.21 23.33 -50.93
N ASN A 250 -34.39 23.48 -49.62
CA ASN A 250 -35.25 24.50 -49.03
C ASN A 250 -34.40 25.44 -48.18
N ALA A 251 -34.66 26.75 -48.30
CA ALA A 251 -34.08 27.76 -47.43
C ALA A 251 -35.17 28.76 -47.02
N PRO A 252 -35.36 29.02 -45.71
CA PRO A 252 -36.43 29.91 -45.24
C PRO A 252 -36.15 31.40 -45.53
N GLN A 253 -34.88 31.78 -45.69
CA GLN A 253 -34.49 33.18 -45.89
C GLN A 253 -34.05 33.46 -47.34
N GLU A 254 -33.09 32.69 -47.84
CA GLU A 254 -32.48 32.93 -49.14
C GLU A 254 -31.79 31.67 -49.67
N LEU A 255 -31.98 31.37 -50.95
CA LEU A 255 -31.26 30.31 -51.68
C LEU A 255 -30.49 30.95 -52.83
N VAL A 256 -29.18 30.68 -52.92
CA VAL A 256 -28.30 31.22 -53.97
C VAL A 256 -27.56 30.07 -54.66
N LEU A 257 -27.68 30.00 -55.98
CA LEU A 257 -26.84 29.16 -56.84
C LEU A 257 -25.94 30.10 -57.64
N ASN A 258 -24.62 29.99 -57.53
CA ASN A 258 -23.67 30.87 -58.21
C ASN A 258 -22.62 30.05 -58.97
N CYS A 259 -22.35 30.42 -60.22
CA CYS A 259 -21.27 29.86 -61.03
C CYS A 259 -20.66 30.95 -61.93
N GLY A 260 -19.38 31.29 -61.72
CA GLY A 260 -18.66 32.24 -62.57
C GLY A 260 -19.28 33.64 -62.64
N GLY A 261 -20.02 34.06 -61.61
CA GLY A 261 -20.74 35.34 -61.58
C GLY A 261 -22.18 35.29 -62.12
N ALA A 262 -22.58 34.22 -62.82
CA ALA A 262 -23.99 33.95 -63.09
C ALA A 262 -24.65 33.33 -61.86
N TYR A 263 -25.91 33.70 -61.58
CA TYR A 263 -26.62 33.20 -60.40
C TYR A 263 -28.13 33.10 -60.56
N ILE A 264 -28.71 32.23 -59.73
CA ILE A 264 -30.14 32.13 -59.46
C ILE A 264 -30.33 32.38 -57.97
N ARG A 265 -31.20 33.34 -57.62
CA ARG A 265 -31.47 33.70 -56.23
C ARG A 265 -32.97 33.67 -55.94
N LEU A 266 -33.36 32.98 -54.87
CA LEU A 266 -34.72 32.94 -54.38
C LEU A 266 -34.76 33.62 -53.00
N LYS A 267 -35.52 34.72 -52.87
CA LYS A 267 -35.61 35.51 -51.64
C LYS A 267 -36.94 36.25 -51.54
N GLY A 268 -37.60 36.20 -50.40
CA GLY A 268 -38.81 37.01 -50.15
C GLY A 268 -39.99 36.73 -51.10
N GLY A 269 -40.01 35.57 -51.76
CA GLY A 269 -40.99 35.23 -52.80
C GLY A 269 -40.54 35.59 -54.23
N ASP A 270 -39.44 36.31 -54.39
CA ASP A 270 -38.88 36.68 -55.69
C ASP A 270 -37.90 35.63 -56.22
N ILE A 271 -37.84 35.51 -57.55
CA ILE A 271 -36.82 34.76 -58.29
C ILE A 271 -35.99 35.76 -59.11
N GLU A 272 -34.70 35.87 -58.83
CA GLU A 272 -33.75 36.72 -59.55
C GLU A 272 -32.78 35.86 -60.38
N LEU A 273 -32.72 36.15 -61.68
CA LEU A 273 -31.82 35.51 -62.65
C LEU A 273 -30.82 36.56 -63.13
N GLY A 274 -29.57 36.47 -62.67
CA GLY A 274 -28.52 37.42 -63.01
C GLY A 274 -27.35 36.75 -63.73
N ALA A 275 -26.83 37.39 -64.78
CA ALA A 275 -25.62 36.93 -65.45
C ALA A 275 -24.83 38.11 -66.03
N PRO A 276 -23.48 38.10 -65.99
CA PRO A 276 -22.65 39.11 -66.67
C PRO A 276 -22.65 38.92 -68.20
N GLY A 277 -23.01 37.72 -68.67
CA GLY A 277 -23.21 37.40 -70.09
C GLY A 277 -24.69 37.37 -70.48
N ASN A 278 -25.05 36.45 -71.37
CA ASN A 278 -26.43 36.27 -71.84
C ASN A 278 -27.19 35.23 -71.00
N ILE A 279 -28.50 35.42 -70.82
CA ILE A 279 -29.43 34.40 -70.34
C ILE A 279 -30.12 33.76 -71.55
N TYR A 280 -29.84 32.48 -71.83
CA TYR A 280 -30.47 31.75 -72.93
C TYR A 280 -31.67 30.94 -72.44
N LEU A 281 -32.87 31.25 -72.94
CA LEU A 281 -34.08 30.46 -72.71
C LEU A 281 -34.42 29.69 -74.00
N LYS A 282 -34.08 28.39 -74.03
CA LYS A 282 -34.39 27.49 -75.16
C LYS A 282 -35.67 26.71 -74.84
N ALA A 283 -36.82 27.23 -75.23
CA ALA A 283 -38.12 26.62 -74.96
C ALA A 283 -39.07 26.72 -76.16
N ASN A 284 -39.97 25.74 -76.31
CA ASN A 284 -41.05 25.80 -77.31
C ASN A 284 -42.07 26.91 -76.97
N HIS A 285 -42.34 27.15 -75.68
CA HIS A 285 -43.21 28.22 -75.19
C HIS A 285 -42.71 28.75 -73.85
N VAL A 286 -42.90 30.04 -73.58
CA VAL A 286 -42.74 30.66 -72.26
C VAL A 286 -44.07 31.34 -71.93
N GLN A 287 -44.78 30.85 -70.92
CA GLN A 287 -46.10 31.35 -70.52
C GLN A 287 -46.04 32.01 -69.14
N LYS A 288 -46.66 33.18 -69.01
CA LYS A 288 -46.74 33.93 -67.74
C LYS A 288 -48.14 33.78 -67.13
N PHE A 289 -48.23 33.14 -65.97
CA PHE A 289 -49.46 33.00 -65.18
C PHE A 289 -49.47 33.97 -63.97
N GLY A 290 -50.55 33.94 -63.18
CA GLY A 290 -50.61 34.61 -61.89
C GLY A 290 -49.66 33.99 -60.86
N SER A 291 -49.46 34.66 -59.72
CA SER A 291 -48.60 34.18 -58.63
C SER A 291 -49.11 32.86 -58.03
N ALA A 292 -48.19 31.98 -57.64
CA ALA A 292 -48.46 30.76 -56.89
C ALA A 292 -47.54 30.70 -55.65
N SER A 293 -47.87 29.86 -54.68
CA SER A 293 -47.04 29.63 -53.49
C SER A 293 -46.97 28.15 -53.16
N LEU A 294 -45.84 27.71 -52.62
CA LEU A 294 -45.63 26.38 -52.07
C LEU A 294 -45.09 26.54 -50.65
N ASN A 295 -45.87 26.10 -49.66
CA ASN A 295 -45.46 26.15 -48.25
C ASN A 295 -44.97 24.77 -47.82
N THR A 296 -43.66 24.64 -47.59
CA THR A 296 -43.07 23.47 -46.93
C THR A 296 -42.82 23.81 -45.47
N PRO A 297 -43.42 23.09 -44.50
CA PRO A 297 -43.19 23.35 -43.08
C PRO A 297 -41.72 23.10 -42.72
N ALA A 298 -41.14 24.00 -41.92
CA ALA A 298 -39.77 23.85 -41.42
C ALA A 298 -39.68 22.63 -40.48
N SER A 299 -38.67 21.78 -40.68
CA SER A 299 -38.36 20.69 -39.74
C SER A 299 -37.86 21.29 -38.43
N LEU A 300 -38.55 20.97 -37.33
CA LEU A 300 -38.10 21.34 -35.98
C LEU A 300 -36.87 20.53 -35.61
N LEU A 301 -35.81 21.22 -35.16
CA LEU A 301 -34.62 20.59 -34.61
C LEU A 301 -34.79 20.49 -33.08
N PRO A 302 -34.79 19.29 -32.48
CA PRO A 302 -34.81 19.16 -31.04
C PRO A 302 -33.51 19.72 -30.45
N ALA A 303 -33.61 20.60 -29.45
CA ALA A 303 -32.46 21.13 -28.72
C ALA A 303 -32.26 20.31 -27.44
N GLY A 304 -31.06 19.80 -27.22
CA GLY A 304 -30.60 19.29 -25.93
C GLY A 304 -29.98 20.42 -25.10
N TYR A 305 -30.02 20.29 -23.78
CA TYR A 305 -29.37 21.19 -22.84
C TYR A 305 -28.12 20.49 -22.30
N SER A 306 -27.05 21.24 -22.06
CA SER A 306 -25.84 20.72 -21.44
C SER A 306 -25.23 21.71 -20.46
N GLY A 307 -24.64 21.21 -19.38
CA GLY A 307 -23.91 22.02 -18.43
C GLY A 307 -22.82 21.21 -17.71
N GLY A 308 -21.66 21.83 -17.55
CA GLY A 308 -20.54 21.33 -16.75
C GLY A 308 -20.06 22.42 -15.78
N TYR A 309 -19.29 22.05 -14.77
CA TYR A 309 -18.86 22.96 -13.72
C TYR A 309 -17.37 22.81 -13.45
N THR A 310 -16.73 23.90 -13.02
CA THR A 310 -15.37 23.86 -12.48
C THR A 310 -15.45 23.84 -10.96
N LEU A 311 -15.00 22.74 -10.35
CA LEU A 311 -14.87 22.61 -8.90
C LEU A 311 -13.62 23.35 -8.46
N LYS A 312 -13.80 24.26 -7.50
CA LYS A 312 -12.74 25.05 -6.88
C LYS A 312 -12.85 24.92 -5.36
N ASP A 313 -11.74 25.08 -4.67
CA ASP A 313 -11.74 25.24 -3.22
C ASP A 313 -12.14 26.66 -2.79
N ASP A 314 -12.20 26.90 -1.48
CA ASP A 314 -12.54 28.20 -0.88
C ASP A 314 -11.54 29.32 -1.24
N THR A 315 -10.38 28.97 -1.79
CA THR A 315 -9.35 29.92 -2.26
C THR A 315 -9.43 30.18 -3.77
N GLU A 316 -10.50 29.71 -4.42
CA GLU A 316 -10.70 29.70 -5.87
C GLU A 316 -9.70 28.86 -6.69
N THR A 317 -8.94 27.99 -6.03
CA THR A 317 -8.01 27.08 -6.71
C THR A 317 -8.79 25.90 -7.28
N PRO A 318 -8.61 25.52 -8.57
CA PRO A 318 -9.25 24.34 -9.13
C PRO A 318 -8.93 23.08 -8.32
N LEU A 319 -9.92 22.22 -8.13
CA LEU A 319 -9.81 20.94 -7.45
C LEU A 319 -9.64 19.81 -8.48
N PRO A 320 -8.41 19.47 -8.92
CA PRO A 320 -8.19 18.41 -9.89
C PRO A 320 -8.46 17.03 -9.27
N PHE A 321 -8.85 16.08 -10.12
CA PHE A 321 -9.04 14.66 -9.75
C PHE A 321 -9.94 14.42 -8.54
N SER A 322 -10.91 15.29 -8.32
CA SER A 322 -11.86 15.29 -7.21
C SER A 322 -13.15 14.59 -7.60
N ARG A 323 -13.65 13.68 -6.74
CA ARG A 323 -14.91 12.97 -7.00
C ARG A 323 -16.09 13.93 -6.89
N TYR A 324 -17.07 13.75 -7.77
CA TYR A 324 -18.31 14.51 -7.77
C TYR A 324 -19.50 13.63 -8.18
N ARG A 325 -20.69 14.08 -7.82
CA ARG A 325 -22.00 13.52 -8.17
C ARG A 325 -22.90 14.66 -8.64
N ILE A 326 -23.42 14.57 -9.86
CA ILE A 326 -24.40 15.51 -10.39
C ILE A 326 -25.74 14.79 -10.44
N THR A 327 -26.76 15.37 -9.81
CA THR A 327 -28.15 14.91 -9.89
C THR A 327 -28.96 15.91 -10.70
N THR A 328 -29.59 15.47 -11.78
CA THR A 328 -30.47 16.32 -12.60
C THR A 328 -31.81 16.55 -11.88
N GLN A 329 -32.55 17.59 -12.27
CA GLN A 329 -33.90 17.84 -11.74
C GLN A 329 -34.86 16.65 -11.97
N GLN A 330 -34.60 15.85 -13.01
CA GLN A 330 -35.37 14.63 -13.34
C GLN A 330 -34.94 13.41 -12.49
N GLY A 331 -33.93 13.56 -11.63
CA GLY A 331 -33.45 12.52 -10.72
C GLY A 331 -32.37 11.60 -11.30
N GLU A 332 -31.81 11.90 -12.48
CA GLU A 332 -30.69 11.14 -13.03
C GLU A 332 -29.39 11.50 -12.31
N VAL A 333 -28.59 10.48 -11.96
CA VAL A 333 -27.37 10.64 -11.16
C VAL A 333 -26.15 10.29 -12.00
N PHE A 334 -25.24 11.24 -12.15
CA PHE A 334 -23.96 11.11 -12.84
C PHE A 334 -22.83 11.20 -11.82
N ASN A 335 -21.96 10.19 -11.77
CA ASN A 335 -20.77 10.21 -10.89
C ASN A 335 -19.53 10.39 -11.77
N GLY A 336 -18.56 11.17 -11.29
CA GLY A 336 -17.32 11.40 -12.01
C GLY A 336 -16.17 11.86 -11.13
N VAL A 337 -15.05 12.12 -11.77
CA VAL A 337 -13.84 12.68 -11.18
C VAL A 337 -13.46 13.89 -12.03
N THR A 338 -13.09 15.01 -11.43
CA THR A 338 -12.70 16.20 -12.18
C THR A 338 -11.39 15.97 -12.94
N ASP A 339 -11.23 16.67 -14.06
CA ASP A 339 -9.98 16.65 -14.82
C ASP A 339 -8.84 17.41 -14.12
N LYS A 340 -7.68 17.52 -14.78
CA LYS A 340 -6.51 18.27 -14.28
C LYS A 340 -6.76 19.77 -14.05
N HIS A 341 -7.86 20.31 -14.56
CA HIS A 341 -8.29 21.71 -14.42
C HIS A 341 -9.50 21.86 -13.49
N GLY A 342 -9.90 20.80 -12.77
CA GLY A 342 -11.03 20.82 -11.85
C GLY A 342 -12.40 20.79 -12.53
N GLN A 343 -12.48 20.52 -13.83
CA GLN A 343 -13.75 20.51 -14.57
C GLN A 343 -14.47 19.16 -14.43
N THR A 344 -15.78 19.19 -14.21
CA THR A 344 -16.66 18.02 -14.31
C THR A 344 -16.96 17.70 -15.78
N MET A 345 -17.37 16.47 -16.07
CA MET A 345 -18.06 16.16 -17.34
C MET A 345 -19.30 17.04 -17.48
N SER A 346 -19.67 17.41 -18.72
CA SER A 346 -20.98 18.00 -18.96
C SER A 346 -22.09 16.96 -18.86
N VAL A 347 -23.16 17.32 -18.16
CA VAL A 347 -24.40 16.55 -18.12
C VAL A 347 -25.33 17.06 -19.21
N HIS A 348 -25.87 16.13 -20.01
CA HIS A 348 -26.79 16.43 -21.11
C HIS A 348 -28.21 16.00 -20.76
N THR A 349 -29.19 16.90 -20.88
CA THR A 349 -30.61 16.65 -20.60
C THR A 349 -31.50 17.10 -21.77
N LEU A 350 -32.68 16.47 -21.89
CA LEU A 350 -33.67 16.85 -22.91
C LEU A 350 -34.48 18.11 -22.55
N LEU A 351 -34.52 18.46 -21.26
CA LEU A 351 -35.22 19.63 -20.74
C LEU A 351 -34.27 20.44 -19.86
N PRO A 352 -34.39 21.78 -19.86
CA PRO A 352 -33.62 22.60 -18.93
C PRO A 352 -34.09 22.29 -17.51
N GLY A 353 -33.16 22.21 -16.59
CA GLY A 353 -33.45 21.96 -15.18
C GLY A 353 -32.21 22.18 -14.32
N ASP A 354 -32.43 22.43 -13.05
CA ASP A 354 -31.33 22.64 -12.10
C ASP A 354 -30.50 21.37 -11.94
N LEU A 355 -29.18 21.53 -11.88
CA LEU A 355 -28.24 20.46 -11.56
C LEU A 355 -27.83 20.60 -10.09
N LYS A 356 -28.11 19.57 -9.30
CA LYS A 356 -27.58 19.48 -7.93
C LYS A 356 -26.23 18.80 -8.00
N ILE A 357 -25.16 19.58 -7.83
CA ILE A 357 -23.82 19.02 -7.68
C ILE A 357 -23.58 18.77 -6.21
N GLU A 358 -23.26 17.55 -5.91
CA GLU A 358 -22.72 17.14 -4.65
C GLU A 358 -21.28 16.74 -4.96
N LEU A 359 -20.32 17.41 -4.34
CA LEU A 359 -19.12 16.67 -4.00
C LEU A 359 -19.66 15.60 -3.04
N PRO A 360 -19.72 14.30 -3.42
CA PRO A 360 -19.90 13.30 -2.39
C PRO A 360 -18.78 13.64 -1.42
N GLU A 361 -19.15 14.04 -0.20
CA GLU A 361 -18.19 14.47 0.81
C GLU A 361 -17.01 13.54 0.65
N SER A 362 -15.85 14.11 0.41
CA SER A 362 -14.59 13.39 0.33
C SER A 362 -14.41 12.76 1.70
N VAL A 363 -15.18 11.70 1.99
CA VAL A 363 -15.68 11.27 3.30
C VAL A 363 -14.94 12.04 4.34
N THR A 364 -15.38 13.27 4.71
CA THR A 364 -14.48 14.30 5.31
C THR A 364 -13.51 13.59 6.21
N ARG A 365 -12.28 13.35 5.72
CA ARG A 365 -11.46 12.28 6.29
C ARG A 365 -10.81 12.89 7.49
N TYR A 366 -11.51 12.80 8.60
CA TYR A 366 -10.90 13.00 9.89
C TYR A 366 -9.81 11.96 9.97
N ASP A 367 -8.58 12.43 10.05
CA ASP A 367 -7.45 11.54 10.19
C ASP A 367 -6.59 11.93 11.38
N GLU A 368 -5.89 10.95 11.91
CA GLU A 368 -4.85 11.20 12.90
C GLU A 368 -3.84 10.06 12.81
N GLN A 369 -2.58 10.38 13.07
CA GLN A 369 -1.52 9.38 13.17
C GLN A 369 -0.84 9.53 14.52
N LEU A 370 -0.64 8.42 15.23
CA LEU A 370 0.00 8.48 16.52
C LEU A 370 1.47 8.17 16.39
N ARG A 371 2.28 8.94 17.11
CA ARG A 371 3.69 8.64 17.34
C ARG A 371 3.85 8.22 18.78
N LEU A 372 4.19 6.96 18.99
CA LEU A 372 4.36 6.39 20.32
C LEU A 372 5.78 6.63 20.81
N ILE A 373 5.91 7.28 21.96
CA ILE A 373 7.19 7.65 22.56
C ILE A 373 7.29 7.02 23.95
N GLY A 374 8.40 6.33 24.20
CA GLY A 374 8.71 5.75 25.49
C GLY A 374 9.06 6.81 26.54
N PRO A 375 9.00 6.44 27.83
CA PRO A 375 9.18 7.35 28.97
C PRO A 375 10.51 8.12 29.02
N ASP A 376 11.58 7.64 28.36
CA ASP A 376 12.88 8.33 28.30
C ASP A 376 13.21 8.87 26.87
N GLY A 377 12.19 8.97 26.00
CA GLY A 377 12.29 9.56 24.65
C GLY A 377 12.60 8.56 23.53
N GLU A 378 12.70 7.28 23.84
CA GLU A 378 12.89 6.22 22.85
C GLU A 378 11.68 6.01 21.95
N LEU A 379 11.95 5.69 20.68
CA LEU A 379 10.91 5.43 19.69
C LEU A 379 10.39 4.00 19.82
N VAL A 380 9.07 3.87 19.89
CA VAL A 380 8.39 2.59 20.11
C VAL A 380 8.18 1.92 18.76
N SER A 381 9.24 1.32 18.23
CA SER A 381 9.27 0.70 16.90
C SER A 381 9.04 -0.81 16.95
N ASN A 382 8.40 -1.36 15.91
CA ASN A 382 8.11 -2.78 15.73
C ASN A 382 7.22 -3.43 16.81
N PHE A 383 6.33 -2.66 17.43
CA PHE A 383 5.33 -3.18 18.37
C PHE A 383 3.99 -3.37 17.69
N LYS A 384 3.36 -4.55 17.90
CA LYS A 384 1.98 -4.76 17.46
C LYS A 384 1.07 -3.92 18.37
N TYR A 385 0.10 -3.25 17.79
CA TYR A 385 -0.85 -2.43 18.53
C TYR A 385 -2.29 -2.71 18.08
N SER A 386 -3.24 -2.39 18.96
CA SER A 386 -4.68 -2.24 18.66
C SER A 386 -5.15 -0.92 19.23
N VAL A 387 -5.77 -0.07 18.41
CA VAL A 387 -6.32 1.23 18.81
C VAL A 387 -7.83 1.20 18.72
N THR A 388 -8.50 1.58 19.80
CA THR A 388 -9.97 1.66 19.87
C THR A 388 -10.41 3.11 19.86
N LEU A 389 -11.43 3.42 19.07
CA LEU A 389 -12.07 4.73 19.03
C LEU A 389 -13.39 4.74 19.80
N ALA A 390 -13.91 5.93 20.08
CA ALA A 390 -15.15 6.13 20.85
C ALA A 390 -16.40 5.57 20.16
N ASP A 391 -16.38 5.42 18.84
CA ASP A 391 -17.45 4.81 18.04
C ASP A 391 -17.39 3.27 18.00
N GLY A 392 -16.37 2.67 18.64
CA GLY A 392 -16.16 1.23 18.70
C GLY A 392 -15.33 0.66 17.54
N HIS A 393 -14.87 1.48 16.59
CA HIS A 393 -13.92 1.01 15.59
C HIS A 393 -12.57 0.66 16.21
N VAL A 394 -11.96 -0.40 15.69
CA VAL A 394 -10.67 -0.93 16.16
C VAL A 394 -9.70 -1.01 14.99
N PHE A 395 -8.51 -0.43 15.17
CA PHE A 395 -7.43 -0.41 14.20
C PHE A 395 -6.22 -1.18 14.73
N GLU A 396 -5.84 -2.27 14.07
CA GLU A 396 -4.64 -3.04 14.41
C GLU A 396 -3.49 -2.73 13.45
N GLY A 397 -2.25 -2.82 13.95
CA GLY A 397 -1.07 -2.64 13.11
C GLY A 397 0.23 -2.93 13.85
N VAL A 398 1.35 -2.58 13.22
CA VAL A 398 2.69 -2.64 13.82
C VAL A 398 3.34 -1.27 13.67
N THR A 399 3.93 -0.74 14.74
CA THR A 399 4.58 0.57 14.68
C THR A 399 5.81 0.55 13.78
N GLY A 400 5.98 1.58 12.96
CA GLY A 400 7.14 1.72 12.08
C GLY A 400 8.45 2.02 12.84
N ALA A 401 9.58 2.07 12.13
CA ALA A 401 10.90 2.35 12.69
C ALA A 401 11.01 3.68 13.47
N GLN A 402 10.11 4.63 13.18
CA GLN A 402 10.04 5.95 13.83
C GLN A 402 8.97 6.04 14.94
N GLY A 403 8.34 4.92 15.30
CA GLY A 403 7.30 4.86 16.34
C GLY A 403 5.89 5.25 15.87
N PHE A 404 5.69 5.40 14.56
CA PHE A 404 4.39 5.77 14.00
C PHE A 404 3.44 4.58 13.88
N THR A 405 2.18 4.78 14.24
CA THR A 405 1.07 3.90 13.86
C THR A 405 0.71 4.12 12.38
N GLN A 406 -0.18 3.29 11.85
CA GLN A 406 -0.94 3.68 10.66
C GLN A 406 -1.80 4.91 10.96
N ARG A 407 -2.24 5.57 9.90
CA ARG A 407 -3.16 6.70 9.96
C ARG A 407 -4.58 6.17 10.12
N PHE A 408 -5.29 6.66 11.13
CA PHE A 408 -6.67 6.28 11.40
C PHE A 408 -7.56 7.25 10.64
N GLU A 409 -8.46 6.74 9.81
CA GLU A 409 -9.38 7.55 9.00
C GLU A 409 -10.82 7.28 9.42
N THR A 410 -11.58 8.32 9.74
CA THR A 410 -13.01 8.23 10.13
C THR A 410 -13.87 9.22 9.35
N GLN A 411 -15.19 9.04 9.40
CA GLN A 411 -16.17 9.87 8.68
C GLN A 411 -16.60 11.12 9.47
N GLU A 412 -16.40 11.10 10.79
CA GLU A 412 -16.63 12.20 11.73
C GLU A 412 -15.43 12.30 12.70
N PRO A 413 -15.20 13.42 13.41
CA PRO A 413 -14.12 13.52 14.36
C PRO A 413 -14.38 12.56 15.53
N THR A 414 -13.58 11.50 15.60
CA THR A 414 -13.79 10.41 16.55
C THR A 414 -12.64 10.38 17.52
N ARG A 415 -12.94 10.45 18.82
CA ARG A 415 -11.94 10.38 19.88
C ARG A 415 -11.28 8.99 19.90
N ILE A 416 -9.96 8.96 20.05
CA ILE A 416 -9.20 7.75 20.30
C ILE A 416 -9.24 7.48 21.80
N THR A 417 -9.84 6.37 22.21
CA THR A 417 -10.13 6.07 23.62
C THR A 417 -9.12 5.15 24.26
N GLN A 418 -8.49 4.27 23.48
CA GLN A 418 -7.58 3.26 24.03
C GLN A 418 -6.53 2.83 23.02
N ILE A 419 -5.32 2.55 23.50
CA ILE A 419 -4.26 1.86 22.75
C ILE A 419 -3.79 0.65 23.54
N GLU A 420 -3.73 -0.49 22.87
CA GLU A 420 -3.19 -1.74 23.39
C GLU A 420 -1.90 -2.07 22.67
N LEU A 421 -0.80 -2.27 23.42
CA LEU A 421 0.49 -2.69 22.87
C LEU A 421 0.80 -4.15 23.21
N PHE A 422 1.19 -4.90 22.19
CA PHE A 422 1.52 -6.31 22.25
C PHE A 422 3.00 -6.50 21.91
N LEU A 423 3.64 -7.42 22.63
CA LEU A 423 5.00 -7.86 22.31
C LEU A 423 4.95 -8.67 21.00
N THR A 424 5.75 -8.28 20.00
CA THR A 424 5.89 -9.03 18.74
C THR A 424 6.71 -10.30 18.98
N GLU A 425 6.28 -11.42 18.39
CA GLU A 425 6.76 -12.79 18.67
C GLU A 425 8.24 -13.07 18.28
N ASP A 426 8.99 -12.07 17.79
CA ASP A 426 10.39 -12.22 17.38
C ASP A 426 11.43 -11.95 18.49
N PHE A 427 11.00 -11.63 19.71
CA PHE A 427 11.88 -11.76 20.88
C PHE A 427 11.84 -13.21 21.36
N GLY A 428 12.73 -14.03 20.81
CA GLY A 428 12.92 -15.43 21.19
C GLY A 428 12.86 -15.60 22.71
N ALA A 429 12.05 -16.56 23.16
CA ALA A 429 11.70 -16.84 24.55
C ALA A 429 12.80 -16.44 25.56
N PHE A 430 12.64 -15.25 26.14
CA PHE A 430 13.34 -14.87 27.37
C PHE A 430 12.90 -15.86 28.46
N CYS A 431 13.77 -16.82 28.76
CA CYS A 431 13.46 -17.89 29.69
C CYS A 431 13.30 -17.37 31.12
N CYS A 432 12.06 -17.40 31.57
CA CYS A 432 11.50 -17.75 32.90
C CYS A 432 10.18 -16.99 33.12
N ALA A 433 9.36 -16.87 32.06
CA ALA A 433 8.07 -16.19 32.11
C ALA A 433 6.96 -17.17 31.70
N ALA A 434 6.33 -17.81 32.69
CA ALA A 434 5.03 -18.43 32.50
C ALA A 434 3.95 -17.33 32.44
N GLU A 435 3.05 -17.47 31.47
CA GLU A 435 1.69 -16.90 31.30
C GLU A 435 1.47 -15.38 31.17
N SER A 436 2.36 -14.47 31.57
CA SER A 436 2.07 -13.01 31.50
C SER A 436 2.26 -12.35 30.11
N ILE A 437 2.72 -13.10 29.10
CA ILE A 437 3.09 -12.56 27.77
C ILE A 437 1.85 -12.25 26.88
N LYS A 438 0.64 -12.67 27.28
CA LYS A 438 -0.58 -12.56 26.45
C LYS A 438 -1.46 -11.34 26.70
N THR A 439 -1.35 -10.66 27.84
CA THR A 439 -2.18 -9.49 28.15
C THR A 439 -1.54 -8.25 27.51
N PRO A 440 -2.21 -7.37 26.74
CA PRO A 440 -1.60 -6.15 26.14
C PRO A 440 -1.41 -5.01 27.16
N MET A 441 -0.45 -4.10 26.90
CA MET A 441 -0.30 -2.89 27.71
C MET A 441 -1.38 -1.93 27.25
N VAL A 442 -2.31 -1.61 28.14
CA VAL A 442 -3.45 -0.75 27.84
C VAL A 442 -3.09 0.68 28.26
N ILE A 443 -3.22 1.61 27.31
CA ILE A 443 -3.09 3.05 27.53
C ILE A 443 -4.49 3.61 27.35
N ASP A 444 -5.05 4.12 28.44
CA ASP A 444 -6.33 4.80 28.43
C ASP A 444 -6.13 6.24 27.95
N LEU A 445 -6.77 6.56 26.82
CA LEU A 445 -6.76 7.87 26.18
C LEU A 445 -8.12 8.58 26.30
N THR A 446 -9.07 8.04 27.07
CA THR A 446 -10.41 8.63 27.23
C THR A 446 -10.39 10.07 27.75
N SER A 447 -9.40 10.41 28.58
CA SER A 447 -9.17 11.76 29.13
C SER A 447 -8.26 12.64 28.28
N SER A 448 -7.73 12.13 27.17
CA SER A 448 -6.84 12.86 26.27
C SER A 448 -7.59 13.55 25.12
N ASP A 449 -7.07 14.68 24.65
CA ASP A 449 -7.60 15.41 23.48
C ASP A 449 -7.02 14.85 22.18
N VAL A 450 -7.16 13.53 21.99
CA VAL A 450 -6.69 12.84 20.80
C VAL A 450 -7.91 12.34 20.02
N SER A 451 -8.14 12.90 18.85
CA SER A 451 -9.21 12.50 17.94
C SER A 451 -8.72 12.59 16.51
N THR A 452 -9.33 11.79 15.63
CA THR A 452 -9.26 12.07 14.21
C THR A 452 -9.76 13.49 13.95
N ASN A 453 -9.03 14.23 13.12
CA ASN A 453 -9.27 15.66 12.92
C ASN A 453 -9.16 16.05 11.44
N GLU A 454 -9.73 17.21 11.13
CA GLU A 454 -9.78 17.78 9.78
C GLU A 454 -8.61 18.74 9.50
N VAL A 455 -7.68 18.91 10.46
CA VAL A 455 -6.56 19.85 10.35
C VAL A 455 -5.32 19.10 9.87
N ALA A 456 -4.70 19.57 8.78
CA ALA A 456 -3.49 18.98 8.22
C ALA A 456 -3.64 17.49 7.81
N ILE A 457 -4.80 17.13 7.23
CA ILE A 457 -5.12 15.77 6.74
C ILE A 457 -3.97 15.20 5.90
N GLY A 458 -3.59 13.96 6.18
CA GLY A 458 -2.45 13.25 5.58
C GLY A 458 -1.10 13.53 6.28
N SER A 459 -1.04 14.53 7.16
CA SER A 459 0.18 14.95 7.86
C SER A 459 0.02 15.23 9.36
N SER A 460 -1.21 15.25 9.88
CA SER A 460 -1.51 15.42 11.31
C SER A 460 -0.91 14.26 12.11
N ILE A 461 -0.21 14.60 13.20
CA ILE A 461 0.48 13.64 14.07
C ILE A 461 0.27 14.06 15.53
N LYS A 462 -0.14 13.12 16.37
CA LYS A 462 -0.17 13.29 17.82
C LYS A 462 0.83 12.37 18.52
N GLU A 463 1.67 12.96 19.36
CA GLU A 463 2.60 12.20 20.20
C GLU A 463 1.87 11.65 21.44
N VAL A 464 1.98 10.34 21.67
CA VAL A 464 1.44 9.68 22.86
C VAL A 464 2.62 9.13 23.66
N SER A 465 2.82 9.74 24.83
CA SER A 465 3.87 9.34 25.77
C SER A 465 3.39 8.18 26.64
N LEU A 466 4.26 7.18 26.80
CA LEU A 466 3.94 5.99 27.56
C LEU A 466 4.23 6.20 29.05
N PRO A 467 3.45 5.59 29.96
CA PRO A 467 3.51 5.89 31.38
C PRO A 467 4.87 5.54 31.99
N ARG A 468 5.41 6.47 32.79
CA ARG A 468 6.68 6.29 33.50
C ARG A 468 6.48 5.51 34.80
N GLY A 469 7.31 4.51 35.05
CA GLY A 469 7.39 3.85 36.35
C GLY A 469 7.93 4.78 37.44
N LYS A 470 7.54 4.56 38.70
CA LYS A 470 8.13 5.28 39.86
C LYS A 470 9.60 4.88 40.00
N LYS A 471 10.51 5.85 40.18
CA LYS A 471 11.95 5.61 40.38
C LYS A 471 12.49 6.33 41.61
N ARG A 472 13.58 5.82 42.17
CA ARG A 472 14.32 6.43 43.29
C ARG A 472 15.82 6.19 43.18
N SER A 473 16.61 7.01 43.87
CA SER A 473 18.03 6.73 44.12
C SER A 473 18.19 5.61 45.15
N LEU A 474 19.41 5.07 45.24
CA LEU A 474 19.79 4.13 46.30
C LEU A 474 19.65 4.75 47.69
N THR A 475 19.24 3.95 48.67
CA THR A 475 19.26 4.37 50.07
C THR A 475 20.69 4.28 50.64
N LEU A 476 20.95 4.94 51.77
CA LEU A 476 22.25 4.84 52.44
C LEU A 476 22.58 3.41 52.88
N GLY A 477 21.56 2.62 53.28
CA GLY A 477 21.72 1.23 53.65
C GLY A 477 22.07 0.35 52.44
N GLU A 478 21.46 0.58 51.28
CA GLU A 478 21.78 -0.08 50.02
C GLU A 478 23.20 0.23 49.53
N ILE A 479 23.63 1.49 49.66
CA ILE A 479 24.99 1.92 49.33
C ILE A 479 25.99 1.24 50.27
N ALA A 480 25.71 1.22 51.58
CA ALA A 480 26.57 0.54 52.55
C ALA A 480 26.67 -0.97 52.26
N MET A 481 25.54 -1.61 51.96
CA MET A 481 25.45 -3.02 51.60
C MET A 481 26.26 -3.35 50.33
N ALA A 482 26.03 -2.64 49.23
CA ALA A 482 26.82 -2.82 48.00
C ALA A 482 28.30 -2.48 48.19
N GLY A 483 28.61 -1.48 49.02
CA GLY A 483 29.96 -1.04 49.34
C GLY A 483 30.82 -2.12 49.99
N THR A 484 30.20 -3.10 50.68
CA THR A 484 30.93 -4.26 51.26
C THR A 484 31.61 -5.13 50.19
N ILE A 485 31.07 -5.14 48.97
CA ILE A 485 31.55 -5.96 47.85
C ILE A 485 32.29 -5.09 46.82
N PHE A 486 31.62 -4.05 46.33
CA PHE A 486 32.08 -3.29 45.16
C PHE A 486 32.93 -2.07 45.53
N LYS A 487 32.95 -1.64 46.81
CA LYS A 487 33.69 -0.46 47.29
C LYS A 487 33.43 0.76 46.40
N ASP A 488 34.47 1.50 46.03
CA ASP A 488 34.35 2.69 45.17
C ASP A 488 34.35 2.36 43.67
N ALA A 489 34.17 1.08 43.27
CA ALA A 489 34.14 0.70 41.85
C ALA A 489 32.83 1.04 41.15
N ILE A 490 31.79 1.40 41.90
CA ILE A 490 30.50 1.87 41.38
C ILE A 490 30.31 3.32 41.82
N ASP A 491 29.98 4.20 40.89
CA ASP A 491 29.42 5.51 41.18
C ASP A 491 27.94 5.34 41.53
N TYR A 492 27.67 5.14 42.82
CA TYR A 492 26.33 4.89 43.34
C TYR A 492 25.35 6.04 43.11
N THR A 493 25.85 7.27 42.90
CA THR A 493 25.00 8.45 42.67
C THR A 493 24.27 8.41 41.33
N LYS A 494 24.78 7.62 40.39
CA LYS A 494 24.21 7.42 39.05
C LYS A 494 23.22 6.27 38.97
N VAL A 495 23.04 5.51 40.05
CA VAL A 495 22.22 4.29 40.05
C VAL A 495 20.80 4.62 40.48
N GLU A 496 19.84 4.30 39.61
CA GLU A 496 18.41 4.42 39.90
C GLU A 496 17.75 3.04 40.05
N VAL A 497 16.81 2.94 40.99
CA VAL A 497 15.93 1.79 41.20
C VAL A 497 14.53 2.14 40.71
N HIS A 498 14.02 1.38 39.75
CA HIS A 498 12.70 1.54 39.19
C HIS A 498 11.74 0.50 39.78
N HIS A 499 10.60 0.98 40.32
CA HIS A 499 9.44 0.15 40.66
C HIS A 499 8.55 -0.03 39.42
N ALA A 500 9.17 -0.50 38.34
CA ALA A 500 8.55 -0.88 37.08
C ALA A 500 9.53 -1.72 36.29
N GLY A 501 9.02 -2.49 35.33
CA GLY A 501 9.90 -3.18 34.40
C GLY A 501 10.66 -2.20 33.50
N TRP A 502 11.67 -2.72 32.83
CA TRP A 502 12.46 -2.00 31.85
C TRP A 502 11.65 -1.78 30.58
N TRP A 503 11.72 -0.56 30.08
CA TRP A 503 10.94 -0.14 28.93
C TRP A 503 11.25 -0.92 27.64
N GLY A 504 12.48 -1.42 27.47
CA GLY A 504 12.84 -2.31 26.35
C GLY A 504 11.96 -3.56 26.24
N PHE A 505 11.31 -3.97 27.34
CA PHE A 505 10.32 -5.04 27.40
C PHE A 505 8.88 -4.53 27.57
N LEU A 506 8.58 -3.27 27.25
CA LEU A 506 7.32 -2.60 27.62
C LEU A 506 7.04 -2.65 29.14
N GLY A 507 8.07 -2.70 29.97
CA GLY A 507 7.91 -2.90 31.41
C GLY A 507 7.40 -4.29 31.80
N ARG A 508 7.39 -5.25 30.87
CA ARG A 508 6.83 -6.60 31.01
C ARG A 508 7.91 -7.63 30.96
N GLN A 509 8.47 -7.83 32.13
CA GLN A 509 9.45 -8.85 32.43
C GLN A 509 9.00 -9.49 33.75
N ASN A 510 9.27 -10.77 33.90
CA ASN A 510 8.85 -11.52 35.09
C ASN A 510 10.00 -11.66 36.10
N THR A 511 11.05 -10.86 35.96
CA THR A 511 12.22 -10.83 36.84
C THR A 511 12.84 -9.44 36.88
N ALA A 512 13.73 -9.17 37.83
CA ALA A 512 14.54 -7.95 37.83
C ALA A 512 15.47 -7.90 36.60
N ALA A 513 15.82 -6.70 36.16
CA ALA A 513 16.78 -6.52 35.05
C ALA A 513 17.57 -5.21 35.19
N THR A 514 18.84 -5.23 34.79
CA THR A 514 19.75 -4.07 34.87
C THR A 514 20.51 -3.82 33.55
N PRO A 515 19.84 -3.38 32.48
CA PRO A 515 20.43 -3.35 31.14
C PRO A 515 21.33 -2.14 30.86
N ASN A 516 21.20 -1.06 31.64
CA ASN A 516 21.80 0.26 31.37
C ASN A 516 22.39 0.93 32.62
N GLY A 517 22.70 0.15 33.66
CA GLY A 517 23.22 0.67 34.93
C GLY A 517 22.13 1.10 35.94
N ASN A 518 20.86 1.07 35.55
CA ASN A 518 19.71 1.21 36.44
C ASN A 518 19.01 -0.13 36.62
N MET A 519 18.42 -0.34 37.79
CA MET A 519 17.75 -1.59 38.16
C MET A 519 16.24 -1.46 37.98
N TYR A 520 15.63 -2.41 37.28
CA TYR A 520 14.20 -2.41 36.98
C TYR A 520 13.51 -3.61 37.62
N TYR A 521 12.71 -3.34 38.64
CA TYR A 521 11.92 -4.34 39.37
C TYR A 521 10.46 -4.25 38.94
N PRO A 522 9.95 -5.22 38.17
CA PRO A 522 8.59 -5.17 37.67
C PRO A 522 7.60 -5.30 38.82
N SER A 523 6.62 -4.40 38.88
CA SER A 523 5.59 -4.43 39.92
C SER A 523 4.82 -5.76 39.96
N SER A 524 4.73 -6.47 38.83
CA SER A 524 4.11 -7.79 38.72
C SER A 524 4.82 -8.90 39.50
N THR A 525 6.11 -8.74 39.82
CA THR A 525 6.92 -9.79 40.47
C THR A 525 6.87 -9.72 41.99
N GLY A 526 6.48 -8.57 42.55
CA GLY A 526 6.59 -8.33 43.98
C GLY A 526 8.03 -8.24 44.49
N TYR A 527 9.04 -8.14 43.62
CA TYR A 527 10.46 -8.08 44.03
C TYR A 527 10.92 -6.69 44.50
N TYR A 528 10.22 -5.63 44.13
CA TYR A 528 10.61 -4.28 44.52
C TYR A 528 10.54 -4.06 46.04
N ARG A 529 11.54 -3.36 46.59
CA ARG A 529 11.56 -2.89 47.98
C ARG A 529 11.89 -1.40 48.03
N ASN A 530 11.32 -0.71 49.03
CA ASN A 530 11.65 0.71 49.29
C ASN A 530 13.08 0.88 49.81
N ASP A 531 13.60 -0.15 50.50
CA ASP A 531 14.99 -0.28 50.89
C ASP A 531 15.32 -1.78 50.95
N PHE A 532 16.18 -2.27 50.06
CA PHE A 532 16.55 -3.69 50.01
C PHE A 532 17.44 -4.11 51.19
N SER A 533 18.16 -3.17 51.81
CA SER A 533 19.04 -3.46 52.95
C SER A 533 18.30 -3.65 54.27
N ALA A 534 17.11 -3.04 54.39
CA ALA A 534 16.29 -3.05 55.60
C ALA A 534 15.16 -4.09 55.56
N THR A 535 15.37 -5.20 54.85
CA THR A 535 14.42 -6.30 54.69
C THR A 535 14.74 -7.46 55.65
N ASP A 536 13.68 -8.12 56.12
CA ASP A 536 13.79 -9.34 56.95
C ASP A 536 14.04 -10.61 56.12
N ASP A 537 13.87 -10.53 54.79
CA ASP A 537 14.16 -11.63 53.85
C ASP A 537 15.51 -11.40 53.15
N ASP A 538 16.49 -12.24 53.46
CA ASP A 538 17.82 -12.16 52.87
C ASP A 538 17.82 -12.42 51.34
N ARG A 539 16.75 -13.02 50.78
CA ARG A 539 16.59 -13.16 49.32
C ARG A 539 16.43 -11.81 48.62
N ASP A 540 15.82 -10.82 49.28
CA ASP A 540 15.72 -9.46 48.74
C ASP A 540 17.12 -8.84 48.62
N LYS A 541 17.99 -9.08 49.61
CA LYS A 541 19.41 -8.64 49.58
C LYS A 541 20.20 -9.39 48.52
N ALA A 542 19.95 -10.69 48.36
CA ALA A 542 20.54 -11.53 47.30
C ALA A 542 20.26 -10.97 45.91
N LEU A 543 18.98 -10.71 45.63
CA LEU A 543 18.53 -10.19 44.36
C LEU A 543 19.12 -8.80 44.08
N PHE A 544 19.17 -7.94 45.09
CA PHE A 544 19.77 -6.62 44.96
C PHE A 544 21.27 -6.70 44.62
N ILE A 545 22.04 -7.54 45.30
CA ILE A 545 23.48 -7.70 45.03
C ILE A 545 23.73 -8.34 43.65
N HIS A 546 22.86 -9.25 43.22
CA HIS A 546 22.89 -9.80 41.85
C HIS A 546 22.73 -8.68 40.81
N GLU A 547 21.67 -7.89 40.91
CA GLU A 547 21.44 -6.77 39.98
C GLU A 547 22.54 -5.70 40.05
N MET A 548 23.08 -5.43 41.25
CA MET A 548 24.21 -4.52 41.44
C MET A 548 25.49 -5.01 40.73
N THR A 549 25.65 -6.32 40.54
CA THR A 549 26.76 -6.87 39.75
C THR A 549 26.66 -6.42 38.29
N HIS A 550 25.46 -6.32 37.74
CA HIS A 550 25.25 -5.82 36.38
C HIS A 550 25.43 -4.30 36.30
N VAL A 551 25.09 -3.55 37.36
CA VAL A 551 25.46 -2.13 37.46
C VAL A 551 26.98 -1.96 37.41
N TRP A 552 27.73 -2.75 38.19
CA TRP A 552 29.18 -2.77 38.20
C TRP A 552 29.77 -3.09 36.82
N GLN A 553 29.29 -4.17 36.18
CA GLN A 553 29.69 -4.54 34.82
C GLN A 553 29.46 -3.39 33.83
N TYR A 554 28.27 -2.77 33.86
CA TYR A 554 27.91 -1.66 32.99
C TYR A 554 28.83 -0.44 33.19
N GLN A 555 29.07 -0.01 34.43
CA GLN A 555 29.91 1.15 34.71
C GLN A 555 31.38 0.95 34.33
N LEU A 556 31.88 -0.30 34.36
CA LEU A 556 33.21 -0.63 33.84
C LEU A 556 33.28 -0.77 32.31
N GLY A 557 32.13 -0.65 31.62
CA GLY A 557 32.04 -0.62 30.16
C GLY A 557 31.70 -1.97 29.52
N TYR A 558 31.23 -2.96 30.28
CA TYR A 558 30.74 -4.21 29.74
C TYR A 558 29.37 -4.01 29.06
N PRO A 559 29.13 -4.56 27.85
CA PRO A 559 27.88 -4.36 27.11
C PRO A 559 26.73 -5.23 27.64
N VAL A 560 26.29 -4.97 28.88
CA VAL A 560 25.27 -5.76 29.63
C VAL A 560 23.99 -5.99 28.81
N LYS A 561 23.41 -4.94 28.20
CA LYS A 561 22.20 -5.08 27.36
C LYS A 561 22.37 -6.10 26.22
N ARG A 562 23.49 -6.05 25.50
CA ARG A 562 23.75 -6.93 24.34
C ARG A 562 24.10 -8.35 24.79
N MET A 563 24.92 -8.48 25.83
CA MET A 563 25.38 -9.78 26.30
C MET A 563 24.30 -10.52 27.10
N GLY A 564 23.46 -9.80 27.84
CA GLY A 564 22.29 -10.35 28.52
C GLY A 564 21.37 -11.07 27.55
N LEU A 565 21.06 -10.46 26.40
CA LEU A 565 20.28 -11.08 25.30
C LEU A 565 20.88 -12.40 24.79
N VAL A 566 22.22 -12.52 24.75
CA VAL A 566 22.93 -13.68 24.19
C VAL A 566 23.16 -14.78 25.23
N VAL A 567 23.41 -14.41 26.48
CA VAL A 567 23.76 -15.35 27.56
C VAL A 567 22.50 -15.92 28.20
N THR A 568 21.47 -15.11 28.43
CA THR A 568 20.21 -15.55 29.05
C THR A 568 19.34 -16.42 28.13
N SER A 569 19.53 -16.35 26.80
CA SER A 569 18.86 -17.23 25.82
C SER A 569 19.21 -18.71 26.01
N ARG A 570 20.28 -19.01 26.75
CA ARG A 570 20.69 -20.36 27.15
C ARG A 570 19.84 -20.95 28.29
N GLY A 571 18.92 -20.18 28.87
CA GLY A 571 17.99 -20.60 29.93
C GLY A 571 18.66 -20.85 31.29
N ALA A 572 18.06 -21.69 32.13
CA ALA A 572 18.57 -22.03 33.46
C ALA A 572 20.07 -22.45 33.55
N PRO A 573 20.69 -23.07 32.53
CA PRO A 573 22.14 -23.28 32.48
C PRO A 573 23.00 -22.01 32.56
N ALA A 574 22.49 -20.84 32.15
CA ALA A 574 23.23 -19.58 32.18
C ALA A 574 23.61 -19.14 33.60
N TYR A 575 22.83 -19.55 34.61
CA TYR A 575 22.99 -19.20 36.03
C TYR A 575 23.72 -20.28 36.84
N ARG A 576 23.88 -21.49 36.30
CA ARG A 576 24.52 -22.60 37.01
C ARG A 576 26.03 -22.46 36.93
N TYR A 577 26.70 -22.48 38.09
CA TYR A 577 28.15 -22.45 38.17
C TYR A 577 28.70 -23.55 39.09
N ALA A 578 29.95 -23.95 38.82
CA ALA A 578 30.76 -24.82 39.67
C ALA A 578 32.09 -24.13 39.96
N LEU A 579 32.57 -24.22 41.20
CA LEU A 579 33.83 -23.64 41.64
C LEU A 579 34.89 -24.72 41.74
N THR A 580 36.12 -24.37 41.37
CA THR A 580 37.34 -25.16 41.56
C THR A 580 38.35 -24.33 42.34
N GLU A 581 39.42 -24.94 42.84
CA GLU A 581 40.48 -24.22 43.56
C GLU A 581 41.23 -23.20 42.68
N GLN A 582 41.13 -23.31 41.36
CA GLN A 582 41.79 -22.43 40.39
C GLN A 582 40.83 -21.41 39.75
N SER A 583 39.54 -21.50 40.06
CA SER A 583 38.52 -20.62 39.48
C SER A 583 38.78 -19.15 39.82
N VAL A 584 38.68 -18.26 38.83
CA VAL A 584 38.63 -16.81 39.05
C VAL A 584 37.34 -16.22 38.47
N LEU A 585 36.88 -15.09 39.02
CA LEU A 585 35.60 -14.49 38.63
C LEU A 585 35.43 -14.27 37.10
N SER A 586 36.49 -13.92 36.38
CA SER A 586 36.47 -13.67 34.94
C SER A 586 36.21 -14.90 34.08
N ASP A 587 36.35 -16.11 34.64
CA ASP A 587 36.08 -17.38 33.94
C ASP A 587 34.57 -17.60 33.71
N TYR A 588 33.74 -16.81 34.39
CA TYR A 588 32.30 -16.97 34.45
C TYR A 588 31.59 -15.93 33.58
N ASN A 589 30.47 -16.33 32.98
CA ASN A 589 29.63 -15.40 32.21
C ASN A 589 28.95 -14.38 33.13
N MET A 590 28.36 -13.32 32.55
CA MET A 590 27.79 -12.22 33.34
C MET A 590 26.75 -12.64 34.39
N GLU A 591 25.89 -13.62 34.10
CA GLU A 591 24.85 -14.11 35.02
C GLU A 591 25.45 -15.00 36.12
N GLN A 592 26.44 -15.83 35.77
CA GLN A 592 27.20 -16.61 36.75
C GLN A 592 27.98 -15.71 37.70
N GLN A 593 28.56 -14.61 37.21
CA GLN A 593 29.22 -13.62 38.07
C GLN A 593 28.23 -12.99 39.07
N GLY A 594 27.02 -12.64 38.61
CA GLY A 594 25.95 -12.13 39.49
C GLY A 594 25.60 -13.12 40.60
N GLU A 595 25.40 -14.39 40.25
CA GLU A 595 25.09 -15.46 41.21
C GLU A 595 26.25 -15.69 42.19
N ILE A 596 27.50 -15.77 41.71
CA ILE A 596 28.68 -16.01 42.57
C ILE A 596 28.86 -14.87 43.59
N ILE A 597 28.69 -13.62 43.16
CA ILE A 597 28.85 -12.44 44.03
C ILE A 597 27.71 -12.35 45.04
N SER A 598 26.47 -12.62 44.62
CA SER A 598 25.30 -12.67 45.49
C SER A 598 25.43 -13.78 46.56
N ASP A 599 25.82 -14.98 46.14
CA ASP A 599 26.06 -16.11 47.04
C ASP A 599 27.20 -15.83 48.02
N TYR A 600 28.31 -15.23 47.57
CA TYR A 600 29.40 -14.82 48.46
C TYR A 600 28.92 -13.82 49.51
N TYR A 601 28.14 -12.81 49.11
CA TYR A 601 27.59 -11.83 50.06
C TYR A 601 26.77 -12.53 51.15
N LEU A 602 25.87 -13.43 50.78
CA LEU A 602 25.03 -14.09 51.78
C LEU A 602 25.77 -15.13 52.63
N ILE A 603 26.60 -15.96 52.02
CA ILE A 603 27.31 -17.05 52.71
C ILE A 603 28.46 -16.51 53.55
N CYS A 604 29.24 -15.56 53.02
CA CYS A 604 30.49 -15.11 53.64
C CYS A 604 30.37 -13.77 54.38
N VAL A 605 29.50 -12.86 53.93
CA VAL A 605 29.35 -11.52 54.56
C VAL A 605 28.20 -11.51 55.57
N VAL A 606 27.00 -11.98 55.18
CA VAL A 606 25.84 -12.05 56.08
C VAL A 606 25.93 -13.28 57.01
N GLY A 607 26.55 -14.37 56.53
CA GLY A 607 26.68 -15.62 57.29
C GLY A 607 25.40 -16.46 57.29
N ASN A 608 24.50 -16.27 56.31
CA ASN A 608 23.26 -17.03 56.16
C ASN A 608 23.20 -17.76 54.81
N PRO A 609 23.73 -19.00 54.72
CA PRO A 609 23.71 -19.77 53.48
C PRO A 609 22.32 -20.11 52.96
N HIS A 610 21.29 -20.14 53.82
CA HIS A 610 19.91 -20.40 53.38
C HIS A 610 19.24 -19.18 52.74
N GLY A 611 19.86 -18.00 52.85
CA GLY A 611 19.36 -16.77 52.23
C GLY A 611 19.60 -16.69 50.71
N VAL A 612 20.40 -17.60 50.13
CA VAL A 612 20.78 -17.54 48.70
C VAL A 612 19.56 -17.57 47.78
N TRP A 613 19.66 -16.85 46.66
CA TRP A 613 18.57 -16.76 45.69
C TRP A 613 18.23 -18.13 45.09
N ASN A 614 19.25 -18.87 44.68
CA ASN A 614 19.11 -20.23 44.19
C ASN A 614 19.39 -21.23 45.31
N GLU A 615 18.34 -21.87 45.83
CA GLU A 615 18.45 -22.84 46.93
C GLU A 615 19.47 -23.95 46.66
N ARG A 616 19.82 -24.25 45.41
CA ARG A 616 20.87 -25.26 45.12
C ARG A 616 22.27 -24.82 45.59
N ASN A 617 22.46 -23.55 45.87
CA ASN A 617 23.75 -22.97 46.23
C ASN A 617 23.98 -22.86 47.75
N PHE A 618 23.03 -23.22 48.62
CA PHE A 618 23.24 -23.09 50.08
C PHE A 618 24.39 -23.96 50.60
N THR A 619 24.82 -24.98 49.84
CA THR A 619 25.93 -25.89 50.16
C THR A 619 27.29 -25.46 49.59
N LYS A 620 27.37 -24.31 48.91
CA LYS A 620 28.63 -23.84 48.31
C LYS A 620 29.66 -23.53 49.40
N SER A 621 30.91 -23.93 49.15
CA SER A 621 32.01 -23.74 50.10
C SER A 621 32.37 -22.25 50.26
N PRO A 622 32.30 -21.70 51.48
CA PRO A 622 32.74 -20.33 51.75
C PRO A 622 34.21 -20.09 51.34
N ALA A 623 35.07 -21.08 51.53
CA ALA A 623 36.49 -21.00 51.18
C ALA A 623 36.71 -20.94 49.66
N LEU A 624 35.91 -21.67 48.87
CA LEU A 624 35.98 -21.62 47.40
C LEU A 624 35.40 -20.31 46.85
N LEU A 625 34.31 -19.81 47.44
CA LEU A 625 33.76 -18.49 47.07
C LEU A 625 34.76 -17.37 47.36
N ALA A 626 35.36 -17.38 48.56
CA ALA A 626 36.34 -16.37 48.96
C ALA A 626 37.62 -16.40 48.09
N SER A 627 38.14 -17.59 47.74
CA SER A 627 39.29 -17.72 46.84
C SER A 627 38.97 -17.30 45.41
N THR A 628 37.81 -17.70 44.87
CA THR A 628 37.37 -17.31 43.51
C THR A 628 37.25 -15.79 43.36
N LEU A 629 36.80 -15.10 44.42
CA LEU A 629 36.61 -13.66 44.45
C LEU A 629 37.80 -12.88 45.02
N GLU A 630 38.89 -13.54 45.45
CA GLU A 630 39.98 -12.90 46.20
C GLU A 630 40.59 -11.70 45.45
N SER A 631 40.86 -11.88 44.16
CA SER A 631 41.44 -10.83 43.31
C SER A 631 40.45 -9.67 43.07
N PHE A 632 39.19 -10.01 42.84
CA PHE A 632 38.09 -9.05 42.67
C PHE A 632 37.88 -8.21 43.93
N LEU A 633 37.76 -8.83 45.11
CA LEU A 633 37.52 -8.13 46.38
C LEU A 633 38.70 -7.20 46.76
N LYS A 634 39.93 -7.51 46.34
CA LYS A 634 41.08 -6.61 46.51
C LYS A 634 40.95 -5.37 45.62
N LYS A 635 40.55 -5.53 44.35
CA LYS A 635 40.49 -4.44 43.37
C LYS A 635 39.25 -4.54 42.46
N PRO A 636 38.04 -4.20 42.96
CA PRO A 636 36.81 -4.38 42.19
C PRO A 636 36.73 -3.51 40.92
N ALA A 637 37.50 -2.42 40.84
CA ALA A 637 37.55 -1.54 39.67
C ALA A 637 38.42 -2.08 38.50
N ASP A 638 39.08 -3.23 38.65
CA ASP A 638 39.89 -3.82 37.58
C ASP A 638 39.02 -4.50 36.52
N LYS A 639 39.07 -3.99 35.28
CA LYS A 639 38.28 -4.53 34.16
C LYS A 639 38.62 -5.98 33.80
N LYS A 640 39.75 -6.51 34.27
CA LYS A 640 40.13 -7.93 34.09
C LYS A 640 39.16 -8.91 34.74
N HIS A 641 38.30 -8.45 35.66
CA HIS A 641 37.28 -9.29 36.30
C HIS A 641 35.99 -9.41 35.48
N LEU A 642 35.80 -8.58 34.45
CA LEU A 642 34.65 -8.70 33.56
C LEU A 642 34.69 -10.02 32.78
N PRO A 643 33.54 -10.55 32.34
CA PRO A 643 33.51 -11.75 31.50
C PRO A 643 34.36 -11.56 30.23
N SER A 644 35.10 -12.61 29.85
CA SER A 644 35.95 -12.65 28.66
C SER A 644 35.20 -12.55 27.34
#